data_AF-A0A418AL77-F1
#
_entry.id   AF-A0A418AL77-F1
#
_cell.length_a   1.000
_cell.length_b   1.000
_cell.length_c   1.000
_cell.angle_alpha   90.00
_cell.angle_beta   90.00
_cell.angle_gamma   90.00
#
_symmetry.space_group_name_H-M   'P 1'
#
loop_
_entity.id
_entity.type
_entity.pdbx_description
1 polymer ?
#
loop_
_entity_poly.entity_id
_entity_poly.type
_entity_poly.pdbx_seq_one_letter_code
_entity_poly.pdbx_strand_id
1 'polypeptide(L)'
;MECNQGARTDVMPTTGTTNGVLFNDGHVEVPSLMMVEALERIIDDVQHELAKRGHSFSQVRAVSGCAQQHTSVFWRLPELEMPRQGSLHKFLKEQRAFEPERGRSWMDSTTTSQCQALESAVGGSRRMADLTGSRAYERFTGIQLMALGDMDHVSRVSLASSLLTSLFRGKICSIEHSDASGMNMMDLQRREWSTEVIEAMEAIGGFQRGTLRRYLGPDPIPPTESVGPIDPYFHHVYAFSPDCAVIPFTGDNPSCLAEFSRLMQLSPPGNDGYMGFFYLQPEITPVVPAESQDQRLSGLHGFNCDDIAEDVRSWPPEVEVRAIVEWQCLAMYQHVKKLYRGPVHRVVVGGGASVNTSILDTLSHVFGVPVFVEANGVNTAALGGALRAQHGLDCSQRHKVVAFAPGIEWALKASPSMSAHEVYMAMLPRFERLEARAIASQVERYNALQRKIVPLLQKKQDASPEKKEDRLSLVENEKRYYDCLKSVHEARAQLLTAQTQYDKIAMELQSRLDEKESKANEIQESFMEFKREVARSAENTRTGKPIPKRVIAQFEVAEMKKDQEVEKVRLKNINLRTHLRKLEQQLHAKEQLAEGLHLIDFEQLKIENQTLNEKIEERNEELHKLRKKTTTTVQVLTHIKEKLQFVSVENQNLKKELAELDEDLTKNRDTLTKKKKERDGVRLTQQKMKHQQGFGNSQLLMQDYEKRKIDIEDYQGRLAQLKQRLAYLTKKTPQASEANSV
;
A
#
# COMPACT_ATOMS: atom_id res chain seq x y z
N MET A 1 -13.42 3.52 30.14
CA MET A 1 -13.08 2.29 29.38
C MET A 1 -13.37 2.55 27.92
N GLU A 2 -12.48 2.12 27.03
CA GLU A 2 -12.64 2.26 25.58
C GLU A 2 -12.94 0.88 25.00
N CYS A 3 -14.15 0.66 24.50
CA CYS A 3 -14.53 -0.57 23.83
C CYS A 3 -14.58 -0.31 22.33
N ASN A 4 -13.40 -0.08 21.74
CA ASN A 4 -13.29 0.36 20.35
C ASN A 4 -12.31 -0.48 19.53
N GLN A 5 -12.70 -0.72 18.27
CA GLN A 5 -12.01 -1.41 17.18
C GLN A 5 -10.91 -2.41 17.59
N GLY A 6 -11.26 -3.69 17.52
CA GLY A 6 -10.29 -4.77 17.56
C GLY A 6 -10.23 -5.47 18.91
N ALA A 7 -11.30 -6.19 19.26
CA ALA A 7 -11.03 -7.53 19.76
C ALA A 7 -10.25 -8.22 18.62
N ARG A 8 -8.92 -8.27 18.72
CA ARG A 8 -8.13 -9.09 17.81
C ARG A 8 -8.81 -10.45 17.78
N THR A 9 -8.95 -11.03 16.59
CA THR A 9 -9.45 -12.42 16.40
C THR A 9 -8.81 -13.41 17.38
N ASP A 10 -7.59 -13.08 17.80
CA ASP A 10 -6.71 -13.79 18.73
C ASP A 10 -7.21 -13.77 20.20
N VAL A 11 -8.05 -12.81 20.60
CA VAL A 11 -8.47 -12.58 22.00
C VAL A 11 -9.83 -13.20 22.33
N MET A 12 -10.77 -13.25 21.37
CA MET A 12 -12.09 -13.88 21.53
C MET A 12 -12.48 -14.72 20.30
N PRO A 13 -11.80 -15.86 20.06
CA PRO A 13 -12.03 -16.69 18.86
C PRO A 13 -13.41 -17.39 18.83
N THR A 14 -14.08 -17.50 19.97
CA THR A 14 -15.37 -18.20 20.14
C THR A 14 -16.57 -17.47 19.52
N THR A 15 -16.42 -16.18 19.17
CA THR A 15 -17.51 -15.37 18.60
C THR A 15 -17.62 -15.46 17.07
N GLY A 16 -16.62 -16.06 16.41
CA GLY A 16 -16.56 -16.17 14.95
C GLY A 16 -16.38 -14.84 14.21
N THR A 17 -16.10 -13.75 14.92
CA THR A 17 -15.94 -12.41 14.33
C THR A 17 -14.58 -12.25 13.65
N THR A 18 -14.53 -11.44 12.58
CA THR A 18 -13.27 -10.93 12.01
C THR A 18 -13.14 -9.47 12.39
N ASN A 19 -12.09 -9.10 13.15
CA ASN A 19 -11.92 -7.75 13.70
C ASN A 19 -13.14 -7.23 14.51
N GLY A 20 -13.83 -8.12 15.22
CA GLY A 20 -14.98 -7.77 16.06
C GLY A 20 -16.32 -7.60 15.33
N VAL A 21 -16.40 -7.90 14.03
CA VAL A 21 -17.66 -7.86 13.26
C VAL A 21 -17.98 -9.18 12.56
N LEU A 22 -19.25 -9.37 12.22
CA LEU A 22 -19.76 -10.44 11.36
C LEU A 22 -20.33 -9.82 10.07
N PHE A 23 -20.05 -10.46 8.93
CA PHE A 23 -20.64 -10.09 7.65
C PHE A 23 -21.72 -11.12 7.32
N ASN A 24 -22.97 -10.67 7.16
CA ASN A 24 -24.11 -11.56 6.92
C ASN A 24 -25.06 -10.94 5.90
N ASP A 25 -25.27 -11.59 4.76
CA ASP A 25 -26.18 -11.14 3.69
C ASP A 25 -26.03 -9.65 3.28
N GLY A 26 -24.78 -9.17 3.25
CA GLY A 26 -24.46 -7.77 2.92
C GLY A 26 -24.51 -6.80 4.12
N HIS A 27 -25.04 -7.24 5.25
CA HIS A 27 -25.04 -6.48 6.50
C HIS A 27 -23.77 -6.69 7.32
N VAL A 28 -23.46 -5.70 8.16
CA VAL A 28 -22.36 -5.78 9.14
C VAL A 28 -22.94 -5.76 10.55
N GLU A 29 -22.66 -6.82 11.31
CA GLU A 29 -23.28 -7.09 12.60
C GLU A 29 -22.26 -7.23 13.74
N VAL A 30 -22.67 -6.88 14.96
CA VAL A 30 -21.85 -7.00 16.19
C VAL A 30 -22.61 -7.83 17.23
N PRO A 31 -22.07 -8.97 17.72
CA PRO A 31 -22.70 -9.73 18.79
C PRO A 31 -22.75 -8.94 20.10
N SER A 32 -23.94 -8.77 20.69
CA SER A 32 -24.11 -7.97 21.91
C SER A 32 -23.37 -8.59 23.11
N LEU A 33 -23.44 -9.90 23.24
CA LEU A 33 -22.74 -10.65 24.30
C LEU A 33 -21.21 -10.58 24.20
N MET A 34 -20.65 -10.37 23.01
CA MET A 34 -19.21 -10.17 22.86
C MET A 34 -18.75 -8.89 23.58
N MET A 35 -19.55 -7.82 23.55
CA MET A 35 -19.23 -6.57 24.26
C MET A 35 -19.29 -6.76 25.79
N VAL A 36 -20.20 -7.61 26.28
CA VAL A 36 -20.28 -7.97 27.70
C VAL A 36 -19.06 -8.78 28.13
N GLU A 37 -18.67 -9.80 27.36
CA GLU A 37 -17.48 -10.61 27.65
C GLU A 37 -16.19 -9.76 27.59
N ALA A 38 -16.08 -8.86 26.62
CA ALA A 38 -14.97 -7.92 26.52
C ALA A 38 -14.86 -7.02 27.75
N LEU A 39 -15.99 -6.52 28.25
CA LEU A 39 -16.04 -5.67 29.43
C LEU A 39 -15.49 -6.39 30.67
N GLU A 40 -15.96 -7.61 30.93
CA GLU A 40 -15.50 -8.40 32.08
C GLU A 40 -13.98 -8.63 32.02
N ARG A 41 -13.47 -9.02 30.85
CA ARG A 41 -12.03 -9.26 30.63
C ARG A 41 -11.19 -7.99 30.86
N ILE A 42 -11.65 -6.84 30.36
CA ILE A 42 -10.96 -5.57 30.58
C ILE A 42 -10.93 -5.20 32.07
N ILE A 43 -12.02 -5.44 32.80
CA ILE A 43 -12.05 -5.19 34.25
C ILE A 43 -11.09 -6.11 34.98
N ASP A 44 -11.04 -7.40 34.64
CA ASP A 44 -10.10 -8.37 35.20
C ASP A 44 -8.64 -7.93 34.97
N ASP A 45 -8.31 -7.54 33.74
CA ASP A 45 -6.97 -7.07 33.37
C ASP A 45 -6.58 -5.80 34.15
N VAL A 46 -7.49 -4.82 34.24
CA VAL A 46 -7.26 -3.60 35.02
C VAL A 46 -7.14 -3.91 36.51
N GLN A 47 -7.95 -4.83 37.04
CA GLN A 47 -7.84 -5.26 38.44
C GLN A 47 -6.46 -5.82 38.74
N HIS A 48 -5.95 -6.67 37.85
CA HIS A 48 -4.64 -7.28 37.97
C HIS A 48 -3.52 -6.23 37.96
N GLU A 49 -3.60 -5.25 37.05
CA GLU A 49 -2.62 -4.16 36.96
C GLU A 49 -2.68 -3.19 38.16
N LEU A 50 -3.87 -2.87 38.66
CA LEU A 50 -4.04 -2.08 39.87
C LEU A 50 -3.44 -2.79 41.09
N ALA A 51 -3.70 -4.09 41.24
CA ALA A 51 -3.19 -4.89 42.35
C ALA A 51 -1.65 -4.92 42.38
N LYS A 52 -0.99 -5.05 41.21
CA LYS A 52 0.48 -4.97 41.11
C LYS A 52 1.05 -3.65 41.65
N ARG A 53 0.29 -2.57 41.55
CA ARG A 53 0.68 -1.23 41.98
C ARG A 53 0.17 -0.88 43.39
N GLY A 54 -0.43 -1.82 44.11
CA GLY A 54 -1.00 -1.60 45.45
C GLY A 54 -2.29 -0.78 45.45
N HIS A 55 -2.98 -0.69 44.31
CA HIS A 55 -4.25 0.01 44.15
C HIS A 55 -5.44 -0.96 44.03
N SER A 56 -6.65 -0.45 44.21
CA SER A 56 -7.89 -1.23 44.14
C SER A 56 -9.02 -0.39 43.56
N PHE A 57 -10.00 -1.04 42.93
CA PHE A 57 -11.23 -0.40 42.47
C PHE A 57 -12.04 0.26 43.60
N SER A 58 -11.77 -0.07 44.86
CA SER A 58 -12.36 0.61 46.04
C SER A 58 -12.03 2.10 46.10
N GLN A 59 -10.96 2.52 45.41
CA GLN A 59 -10.55 3.92 45.30
C GLN A 59 -11.26 4.67 44.15
N VAL A 60 -11.95 3.96 43.26
CA VAL A 60 -12.61 4.57 42.09
C VAL A 60 -13.90 5.25 42.54
N ARG A 61 -13.97 6.57 42.28
CA ARG A 61 -15.11 7.42 42.66
C ARG A 61 -16.12 7.65 41.53
N ALA A 62 -15.73 7.42 40.29
CA ALA A 62 -16.63 7.48 39.14
C ALA A 62 -16.14 6.60 37.99
N VAL A 63 -17.05 6.16 37.13
CA VAL A 63 -16.77 5.38 35.92
C VAL A 63 -17.52 5.95 34.71
N SER A 64 -16.83 6.00 33.58
CA SER A 64 -17.37 6.40 32.27
C SER A 64 -16.52 5.78 31.14
N GLY A 65 -16.85 6.10 29.89
CA GLY A 65 -16.08 5.67 28.74
C GLY A 65 -16.75 5.97 27.41
N CYS A 66 -16.24 5.30 26.38
CA CYS A 66 -16.73 5.42 25.02
C CYS A 66 -16.84 4.07 24.33
N ALA A 67 -17.65 4.05 23.27
CA ALA A 67 -17.81 2.91 22.39
C ALA A 67 -18.02 3.38 20.95
N GLN A 68 -17.81 2.48 19.99
CA GLN A 68 -18.14 2.70 18.58
C GLN A 68 -19.55 3.30 18.42
N GLN A 69 -19.66 4.39 17.66
CA GLN A 69 -20.95 5.02 17.38
C GLN A 69 -21.84 4.12 16.54
N HIS A 70 -23.14 4.43 16.54
CA HIS A 70 -24.19 3.81 15.71
C HIS A 70 -24.49 2.34 15.98
N THR A 71 -23.59 1.60 16.63
CA THR A 71 -23.76 0.17 16.90
C THR A 71 -24.95 -0.06 17.84
N SER A 72 -25.97 -0.73 17.33
CA SER A 72 -27.23 -0.96 18.06
C SER A 72 -27.18 -2.22 18.93
N VAL A 73 -27.96 -2.22 20.01
CA VAL A 73 -28.12 -3.35 20.94
C VAL A 73 -29.60 -3.49 21.25
N PHE A 74 -30.14 -4.70 21.10
CA PHE A 74 -31.56 -4.98 21.21
C PHE A 74 -31.84 -5.77 22.48
N TRP A 75 -32.37 -5.11 23.50
CA TRP A 75 -32.78 -5.76 24.74
C TRP A 75 -34.10 -6.47 24.54
N ARG A 76 -34.12 -7.78 24.80
CA ARG A 76 -35.35 -8.57 24.89
C ARG A 76 -36.09 -8.26 26.19
N LEU A 77 -35.34 -8.11 27.28
CA LEU A 77 -35.88 -7.89 28.61
C LEU A 77 -36.25 -6.42 28.83
N PRO A 78 -37.39 -6.12 29.47
CA PRO A 78 -37.81 -4.74 29.76
C PRO A 78 -36.98 -4.09 30.88
N GLU A 79 -36.36 -4.90 31.73
CA GLU A 79 -35.50 -4.48 32.82
C GLU A 79 -34.20 -5.31 32.82
N LEU A 80 -33.10 -4.69 33.26
CA LEU A 80 -31.81 -5.35 33.38
C LEU A 80 -31.66 -5.89 34.80
N GLU A 81 -31.49 -7.21 34.92
CA GLU A 81 -31.09 -7.86 36.16
C GLU A 81 -29.59 -8.14 36.17
N MET A 82 -28.97 -7.95 37.33
CA MET A 82 -27.54 -8.21 37.54
C MET A 82 -27.36 -9.46 38.41
N PRO A 83 -26.36 -10.32 38.12
CA PRO A 83 -26.06 -11.45 38.99
C PRO A 83 -25.50 -10.96 40.32
N ARG A 84 -25.73 -11.71 41.41
CA ARG A 84 -25.10 -11.40 42.71
C ARG A 84 -23.60 -11.73 42.75
N GLN A 85 -23.18 -12.71 41.95
CA GLN A 85 -21.81 -13.21 41.85
C GLN A 85 -21.61 -13.95 40.53
N GLY A 86 -20.35 -14.15 40.11
CA GLY A 86 -20.00 -14.87 38.89
C GLY A 86 -20.01 -13.99 37.63
N SER A 87 -20.02 -14.62 36.45
CA SER A 87 -19.91 -13.92 35.17
C SER A 87 -21.23 -13.30 34.73
N LEU A 88 -21.18 -12.00 34.46
CA LEU A 88 -22.23 -11.21 33.83
C LEU A 88 -22.54 -11.70 32.42
N HIS A 89 -21.52 -12.01 31.61
CA HIS A 89 -21.72 -12.56 30.26
C HIS A 89 -22.52 -13.86 30.30
N LYS A 90 -22.14 -14.81 31.18
CA LYS A 90 -22.86 -16.08 31.32
C LYS A 90 -24.30 -15.86 31.78
N PHE A 91 -24.50 -14.99 32.76
CA PHE A 91 -25.83 -14.66 33.28
C PHE A 91 -26.75 -14.06 32.20
N LEU A 92 -26.28 -13.04 31.46
CA LEU A 92 -27.08 -12.41 30.40
C LEU A 92 -27.34 -13.36 29.23
N LYS A 93 -26.43 -14.29 28.96
CA LYS A 93 -26.64 -15.36 27.97
C LYS A 93 -27.74 -16.33 28.40
N GLU A 94 -27.72 -16.79 29.65
CA GLU A 94 -28.75 -17.68 30.21
C GLU A 94 -30.14 -17.03 30.21
N GLN A 95 -30.21 -15.73 30.50
CA GLN A 95 -31.44 -14.95 30.48
C GLN A 95 -31.94 -14.61 29.06
N ARG A 96 -31.16 -14.93 28.01
CA ARG A 96 -31.41 -14.48 26.64
C ARG A 96 -31.68 -12.97 26.58
N ALA A 97 -30.83 -12.18 27.23
CA ALA A 97 -31.05 -10.76 27.44
C ALA A 97 -31.18 -9.94 26.13
N PHE A 98 -30.62 -10.43 25.03
CA PHE A 98 -30.60 -9.76 23.74
C PHE A 98 -31.34 -10.55 22.66
N GLU A 99 -32.20 -9.88 21.90
CA GLU A 99 -32.85 -10.44 20.72
C GLU A 99 -33.27 -9.29 19.77
N PRO A 100 -32.80 -9.26 18.51
CA PRO A 100 -31.76 -10.14 17.96
C PRO A 100 -30.45 -10.07 18.75
N GLU A 101 -29.72 -11.20 18.80
CA GLU A 101 -28.46 -11.29 19.56
C GLU A 101 -27.37 -10.35 19.00
N ARG A 102 -27.55 -9.89 17.76
CA ARG A 102 -26.57 -9.12 16.99
C ARG A 102 -27.13 -7.75 16.61
N GLY A 103 -26.37 -6.73 16.95
CA GLY A 103 -26.57 -5.34 16.56
C GLY A 103 -26.14 -5.04 15.14
N ARG A 104 -26.61 -3.94 14.55
CA ARG A 104 -26.06 -3.38 13.31
C ARG A 104 -24.84 -2.53 13.64
N SER A 105 -23.77 -2.67 12.86
CA SER A 105 -22.50 -1.92 13.02
C SER A 105 -22.55 -0.57 12.30
N TRP A 106 -21.68 0.37 12.72
CA TRP A 106 -21.42 1.61 11.97
C TRP A 106 -20.90 1.38 10.54
N MET A 107 -20.37 0.19 10.25
CA MET A 107 -19.87 -0.20 8.94
C MET A 107 -20.99 -0.58 7.95
N ASP A 108 -22.23 -0.75 8.42
CA ASP A 108 -23.36 -1.15 7.59
C ASP A 108 -23.81 0.01 6.68
N SER A 109 -23.90 -0.27 5.38
CA SER A 109 -24.27 0.69 4.34
C SER A 109 -25.46 0.23 3.48
N THR A 110 -26.27 -0.69 3.99
CA THR A 110 -27.30 -1.40 3.21
C THR A 110 -28.63 -0.66 3.05
N THR A 111 -28.81 0.48 3.74
CA THR A 111 -30.12 1.11 3.98
C THR A 111 -30.35 2.42 3.21
N THR A 112 -29.72 2.57 2.04
CA THR A 112 -29.84 3.77 1.19
C THR A 112 -31.29 4.09 0.83
N SER A 113 -32.13 3.07 0.60
CA SER A 113 -33.55 3.28 0.29
C SER A 113 -34.32 3.91 1.45
N GLN A 114 -33.99 3.54 2.69
CA GLN A 114 -34.59 4.09 3.91
C GLN A 114 -34.12 5.53 4.12
N CYS A 115 -32.85 5.84 3.84
CA CYS A 115 -32.34 7.21 3.86
C CYS A 115 -33.17 8.13 2.96
N GLN A 116 -33.34 7.73 1.69
CA GLN A 116 -34.09 8.51 0.71
C GLN A 116 -35.57 8.67 1.13
N ALA A 117 -36.20 7.59 1.57
CA ALA A 117 -37.59 7.61 2.01
C ALA A 117 -37.80 8.55 3.21
N LEU A 118 -36.90 8.51 4.19
CA LEU A 118 -36.98 9.39 5.36
C LEU A 118 -36.79 10.84 4.97
N GLU A 119 -35.75 11.15 4.18
CA GLU A 119 -35.50 12.51 3.71
C GLU A 119 -36.72 13.06 2.96
N SER A 120 -37.33 12.28 2.06
CA SER A 120 -38.57 12.69 1.38
C SER A 120 -39.73 12.93 2.35
N ALA A 121 -39.91 12.09 3.37
CA ALA A 121 -41.02 12.21 4.31
C ALA A 121 -40.93 13.43 5.24
N VAL A 122 -39.71 13.82 5.64
CA VAL A 122 -39.48 14.96 6.54
C VAL A 122 -39.29 16.30 5.81
N GLY A 123 -39.45 16.33 4.48
CA GLY A 123 -39.34 17.56 3.68
C GLY A 123 -37.94 17.88 3.15
N GLY A 124 -37.09 16.87 2.99
CA GLY A 124 -35.80 16.92 2.30
C GLY A 124 -34.59 16.73 3.21
N SER A 125 -33.45 16.41 2.59
CA SER A 125 -32.16 16.18 3.26
C SER A 125 -31.68 17.38 4.09
N ARG A 126 -31.96 18.61 3.64
CA ARG A 126 -31.62 19.82 4.38
C ARG A 126 -32.42 19.96 5.67
N ARG A 127 -33.74 19.78 5.61
CA ARG A 127 -34.60 19.81 6.80
C ARG A 127 -34.24 18.71 7.78
N MET A 128 -33.90 17.52 7.29
CA MET A 128 -33.39 16.43 8.13
C MET A 128 -32.12 16.83 8.89
N ALA A 129 -31.19 17.51 8.21
CA ALA A 129 -29.96 18.01 8.82
C ALA A 129 -30.20 19.15 9.82
N ASP A 130 -31.14 20.06 9.53
CA ASP A 130 -31.49 21.14 10.45
C ASP A 130 -32.14 20.60 11.74
N LEU A 131 -32.92 19.52 11.65
CA LEU A 131 -33.54 18.86 12.81
C LEU A 131 -32.56 18.01 13.61
N THR A 132 -31.78 17.15 12.94
CA THR A 132 -31.01 16.08 13.61
C THR A 132 -29.50 16.28 13.59
N GLY A 133 -29.01 17.36 12.99
CA GLY A 133 -27.58 17.66 12.82
C GLY A 133 -26.92 16.95 11.64
N SER A 134 -27.64 16.08 10.92
CA SER A 134 -27.13 15.36 9.75
C SER A 134 -28.26 15.02 8.79
N ARG A 135 -27.95 14.94 7.50
CA ARG A 135 -28.84 14.27 6.53
C ARG A 135 -28.97 12.78 6.89
N ALA A 136 -29.82 12.03 6.19
CA ALA A 136 -29.92 10.60 6.44
C ALA A 136 -28.67 9.86 5.94
N TYR A 137 -28.10 8.99 6.78
CA TYR A 137 -26.95 8.15 6.43
C TYR A 137 -27.23 6.69 6.80
N GLU A 138 -26.77 5.77 5.96
CA GLU A 138 -27.12 4.36 6.04
C GLU A 138 -26.78 3.73 7.39
N ARG A 139 -25.62 4.08 7.94
CA ARG A 139 -25.15 3.55 9.23
C ARG A 139 -25.94 4.04 10.44
N PHE A 140 -26.74 5.11 10.31
CA PHE A 140 -27.38 5.73 11.47
C PHE A 140 -28.46 4.82 12.03
N THR A 141 -28.52 4.74 13.37
CA THR A 141 -29.29 3.71 14.05
C THR A 141 -30.79 3.78 13.73
N GLY A 142 -31.38 4.97 13.59
CA GLY A 142 -32.78 5.11 13.18
C GLY A 142 -33.06 4.55 11.79
N ILE A 143 -32.13 4.77 10.84
CA ILE A 143 -32.24 4.22 9.48
C ILE A 143 -32.12 2.69 9.49
N GLN A 144 -31.20 2.15 10.30
CA GLN A 144 -31.04 0.71 10.48
C GLN A 144 -32.30 0.08 11.11
N LEU A 145 -32.94 0.75 12.07
CA LEU A 145 -34.21 0.31 12.65
C LEU A 145 -35.31 0.24 11.58
N MET A 146 -35.42 1.25 10.71
CA MET A 146 -36.40 1.23 9.60
C MET A 146 -36.25 0.00 8.71
N ALA A 147 -35.02 -0.47 8.49
CA ALA A 147 -34.75 -1.65 7.67
C ALA A 147 -35.06 -2.98 8.40
N LEU A 148 -34.88 -3.02 9.73
CA LEU A 148 -35.20 -4.19 10.55
C LEU A 148 -36.70 -4.40 10.74
N GLY A 149 -37.48 -3.31 10.69
CA GLY A 149 -38.94 -3.35 10.88
C GLY A 149 -39.33 -3.65 12.33
N ASP A 150 -40.64 -3.86 12.55
CA ASP A 150 -41.16 -4.11 13.89
C ASP A 150 -40.72 -5.49 14.44
N MET A 151 -40.14 -5.48 15.63
CA MET A 151 -39.60 -6.65 16.31
C MET A 151 -40.32 -6.83 17.65
N ASP A 152 -41.43 -7.58 17.66
CA ASP A 152 -42.34 -7.74 18.81
C ASP A 152 -41.66 -8.13 20.15
N HIS A 153 -40.50 -8.79 20.08
CA HIS A 153 -39.74 -9.27 21.24
C HIS A 153 -38.74 -8.24 21.81
N VAL A 154 -38.51 -7.12 21.12
CA VAL A 154 -37.60 -6.06 21.57
C VAL A 154 -38.33 -5.16 22.57
N SER A 155 -37.76 -5.03 23.76
CA SER A 155 -38.24 -4.10 24.78
C SER A 155 -37.55 -2.74 24.70
N ARG A 156 -36.24 -2.73 24.39
CA ARG A 156 -35.43 -1.50 24.35
C ARG A 156 -34.29 -1.59 23.35
N VAL A 157 -33.95 -0.46 22.73
CA VAL A 157 -32.76 -0.30 21.89
C VAL A 157 -31.77 0.62 22.58
N SER A 158 -30.53 0.17 22.66
CA SER A 158 -29.38 0.92 23.16
C SER A 158 -28.34 1.08 22.05
N LEU A 159 -27.49 2.09 22.15
CA LEU A 159 -26.19 2.10 21.48
C LEU A 159 -25.14 1.36 22.32
N ALA A 160 -24.04 0.93 21.72
CA ALA A 160 -22.92 0.29 22.43
C ALA A 160 -22.44 1.11 23.64
N SER A 161 -22.44 2.45 23.55
CA SER A 161 -22.14 3.36 24.65
C SER A 161 -23.14 3.20 25.81
N SER A 162 -24.43 3.35 25.52
CA SER A 162 -25.51 3.21 26.51
C SER A 162 -25.67 1.79 27.05
N LEU A 163 -25.24 0.74 26.31
CA LEU A 163 -25.10 -0.61 26.84
C LEU A 163 -24.11 -0.61 28.01
N LEU A 164 -22.90 -0.06 27.84
CA LEU A 164 -21.90 0.00 28.91
C LEU A 164 -22.41 0.81 30.13
N THR A 165 -23.02 1.97 29.89
CA THR A 165 -23.68 2.75 30.96
C THR A 165 -24.70 1.89 31.71
N SER A 166 -25.51 1.12 30.98
CA SER A 166 -26.56 0.27 31.56
C SER A 166 -26.00 -0.87 32.39
N LEU A 167 -24.94 -1.53 31.91
CA LEU A 167 -24.27 -2.62 32.62
C LEU A 167 -23.69 -2.11 33.95
N PHE A 168 -22.90 -1.03 33.94
CA PHE A 168 -22.33 -0.44 35.17
C PHE A 168 -23.40 0.01 36.15
N ARG A 169 -24.51 0.55 35.65
CA ARG A 169 -25.61 1.01 36.49
C ARG A 169 -26.50 -0.13 36.99
N GLY A 170 -26.49 -1.30 36.35
CA GLY A 170 -27.44 -2.38 36.63
C GLY A 170 -28.88 -2.05 36.24
N LYS A 171 -29.07 -1.11 35.31
CA LYS A 171 -30.38 -0.68 34.81
C LYS A 171 -30.23 -0.17 33.39
N ILE A 172 -31.20 -0.47 32.52
CA ILE A 172 -31.22 0.06 31.15
C ILE A 172 -31.36 1.59 31.18
N CYS A 173 -30.31 2.28 30.74
CA CYS A 173 -30.15 3.74 30.82
C CYS A 173 -30.50 4.43 29.48
N SER A 174 -30.80 5.74 29.56
CA SER A 174 -30.94 6.59 28.37
C SER A 174 -29.62 6.74 27.62
N ILE A 175 -29.74 7.05 26.32
CA ILE A 175 -28.61 7.36 25.45
C ILE A 175 -28.13 8.80 25.75
N GLU A 176 -26.84 9.05 25.67
CA GLU A 176 -26.26 10.39 25.88
C GLU A 176 -26.45 11.28 24.63
N HIS A 177 -26.65 12.60 24.81
CA HIS A 177 -26.95 13.57 23.74
C HIS A 177 -26.03 13.45 22.52
N SER A 178 -24.72 13.39 22.73
CA SER A 178 -23.74 13.37 21.65
C SER A 178 -23.83 12.10 20.82
N ASP A 179 -24.01 10.94 21.45
CA ASP A 179 -24.15 9.68 20.69
C ASP A 179 -25.56 9.53 20.08
N ALA A 180 -26.60 10.05 20.75
CA ALA A 180 -27.96 10.13 20.22
C ALA A 180 -28.06 10.98 18.94
N SER A 181 -27.20 11.99 18.78
CA SER A 181 -27.12 12.80 17.56
C SER A 181 -26.76 11.97 16.32
N GLY A 182 -26.04 10.86 16.50
CA GLY A 182 -25.67 9.90 15.46
C GLY A 182 -26.78 8.94 15.05
N MET A 183 -28.03 9.18 15.44
CA MET A 183 -29.14 8.25 15.19
C MET A 183 -30.14 8.72 14.13
N ASN A 184 -30.08 10.00 13.69
CA ASN A 184 -31.12 10.62 12.86
C ASN A 184 -32.50 10.61 13.56
N MET A 185 -32.55 10.66 14.89
CA MET A 185 -33.82 10.59 15.66
C MET A 185 -33.98 11.68 16.71
N MET A 186 -32.90 12.31 17.17
CA MET A 186 -32.93 13.38 18.17
C MET A 186 -33.09 14.74 17.49
N ASP A 187 -33.99 15.58 18.01
CA ASP A 187 -34.00 17.01 17.71
C ASP A 187 -32.81 17.66 18.40
N LEU A 188 -31.85 18.17 17.62
CA LEU A 188 -30.58 18.66 18.15
C LEU A 188 -30.75 19.95 18.99
N GLN A 189 -31.74 20.78 18.67
CA GLN A 189 -31.99 22.02 19.40
C GLN A 189 -32.66 21.76 20.74
N ARG A 190 -33.67 20.88 20.74
CA ARG A 190 -34.46 20.56 21.94
C ARG A 190 -33.79 19.50 22.83
N ARG A 191 -32.90 18.69 22.25
CA ARG A 191 -32.22 17.55 22.90
C ARG A 191 -33.18 16.46 23.37
N GLU A 192 -34.29 16.32 22.65
CA GLU A 192 -35.33 15.32 22.87
C GLU A 192 -35.48 14.47 21.62
N TRP A 193 -36.10 13.29 21.72
CA TRP A 193 -36.39 12.54 20.50
C TRP A 193 -37.44 13.26 19.64
N SER A 194 -37.14 13.48 18.36
CA SER A 194 -38.02 14.20 17.45
C SER A 194 -39.25 13.36 17.13
N THR A 195 -40.42 13.81 17.59
CA THR A 195 -41.70 13.15 17.33
C THR A 195 -41.99 13.07 15.83
N GLU A 196 -41.71 14.16 15.09
CA GLU A 196 -41.92 14.22 13.64
C GLU A 196 -41.09 13.15 12.91
N VAL A 197 -39.80 13.05 13.25
CA VAL A 197 -38.90 12.10 12.60
C VAL A 197 -39.24 10.66 12.99
N ILE A 198 -39.55 10.42 14.27
CA ILE A 198 -39.95 9.09 14.75
C ILE A 198 -41.22 8.61 14.03
N GLU A 199 -42.26 9.44 13.94
CA GLU A 199 -43.51 9.06 13.29
C GLU A 199 -43.31 8.79 11.78
N ALA A 200 -42.42 9.55 11.12
CA ALA A 200 -42.04 9.29 9.73
C ALA A 200 -41.32 7.95 9.58
N MET A 201 -40.36 7.65 10.47
CA MET A 201 -39.66 6.35 10.50
C MET A 201 -40.62 5.19 10.75
N GLU A 202 -41.57 5.35 11.68
CA GLU A 202 -42.58 4.34 11.97
C GLU A 202 -43.45 4.05 10.74
N ALA A 203 -43.91 5.10 10.05
CA ALA A 203 -44.73 4.97 8.86
C ALA A 203 -43.99 4.28 7.70
N ILE A 204 -42.71 4.59 7.49
CA ILE A 204 -41.90 4.00 6.41
C ILE A 204 -41.50 2.56 6.74
N GLY A 205 -41.06 2.31 7.98
CA GLY A 205 -40.60 1.00 8.44
C GLY A 205 -41.72 0.01 8.77
N GLY A 206 -42.98 0.44 8.67
CA GLY A 206 -44.15 -0.40 8.92
C GLY A 206 -44.39 -0.73 10.39
N PHE A 207 -43.94 0.14 11.30
CA PHE A 207 -44.12 -0.04 12.75
C PHE A 207 -45.53 0.34 13.19
N GLN A 208 -45.99 -0.25 14.29
CA GLN A 208 -47.12 0.33 15.03
C GLN A 208 -46.73 1.70 15.60
N ARG A 209 -47.68 2.64 15.61
CA ARG A 209 -47.42 4.00 16.10
C ARG A 209 -47.01 3.98 17.58
N GLY A 210 -45.90 4.62 17.90
CA GLY A 210 -45.31 4.67 19.24
C GLY A 210 -44.32 3.54 19.56
N THR A 211 -44.14 2.57 18.68
CA THR A 211 -43.18 1.47 18.88
C THR A 211 -41.75 1.98 18.97
N LEU A 212 -41.31 2.87 18.09
CA LEU A 212 -39.93 3.37 18.12
C LEU A 212 -39.69 4.25 19.36
N ARG A 213 -40.69 5.03 19.79
CA ARG A 213 -40.62 5.78 21.06
C ARG A 213 -40.48 4.83 22.26
N ARG A 214 -41.17 3.68 22.25
CA ARG A 214 -40.98 2.62 23.26
C ARG A 214 -39.58 2.03 23.23
N TYR A 215 -39.05 1.71 22.05
CA TYR A 215 -37.69 1.18 21.88
C TYR A 215 -36.62 2.14 22.39
N LEU A 216 -36.76 3.44 22.13
CA LEU A 216 -35.82 4.45 22.61
C LEU A 216 -35.99 4.78 24.10
N GLY A 217 -37.22 4.73 24.60
CA GLY A 217 -37.64 5.10 25.96
C GLY A 217 -37.45 6.58 26.30
N PRO A 218 -37.04 6.95 27.53
CA PRO A 218 -36.88 8.36 27.89
C PRO A 218 -35.90 9.11 26.98
N ASP A 219 -36.03 10.44 26.98
CA ASP A 219 -35.20 11.31 26.15
C ASP A 219 -33.71 11.19 26.51
N PRO A 220 -32.82 11.56 25.56
CA PRO A 220 -31.38 11.50 25.78
C PRO A 220 -30.96 12.40 26.95
N ILE A 221 -29.82 12.06 27.57
CA ILE A 221 -29.32 12.72 28.78
C ILE A 221 -27.99 13.43 28.54
N PRO A 222 -27.66 14.48 29.32
CA PRO A 222 -26.40 15.19 29.17
C PRO A 222 -25.18 14.35 29.58
N PRO A 223 -24.01 14.59 28.96
CA PRO A 223 -22.79 13.83 29.26
C PRO A 223 -22.19 14.16 30.64
N THR A 224 -22.64 15.24 31.27
CA THR A 224 -22.03 15.80 32.48
C THR A 224 -22.68 15.36 33.79
N GLU A 225 -23.79 14.63 33.74
CA GLU A 225 -24.58 14.27 34.92
C GLU A 225 -24.46 12.78 35.24
N SER A 226 -24.35 12.45 36.52
CA SER A 226 -24.34 11.04 36.94
C SER A 226 -25.72 10.40 36.78
N VAL A 227 -25.75 9.17 36.27
CA VAL A 227 -26.96 8.33 36.21
C VAL A 227 -27.20 7.54 37.51
N GLY A 228 -26.41 7.83 38.55
CA GLY A 228 -26.49 7.22 39.87
C GLY A 228 -25.26 6.36 40.22
N PRO A 229 -25.29 5.71 41.38
CA PRO A 229 -24.20 4.84 41.83
C PRO A 229 -24.10 3.57 40.98
N ILE A 230 -22.90 3.00 40.94
CA ILE A 230 -22.60 1.71 40.32
C ILE A 230 -23.44 0.59 40.95
N ASP A 231 -23.76 -0.43 40.17
CA ASP A 231 -24.51 -1.59 40.66
C ASP A 231 -23.70 -2.38 41.71
N PRO A 232 -24.34 -2.90 42.77
CA PRO A 232 -23.68 -3.73 43.78
C PRO A 232 -22.90 -4.93 43.23
N TYR A 233 -23.25 -5.44 42.04
CA TYR A 233 -22.48 -6.48 41.35
C TYR A 233 -20.99 -6.11 41.25
N PHE A 234 -20.66 -4.90 40.80
CA PHE A 234 -19.27 -4.47 40.64
C PHE A 234 -18.55 -4.24 41.97
N HIS A 235 -19.30 -3.90 43.01
CA HIS A 235 -18.76 -3.86 44.37
C HIS A 235 -18.41 -5.27 44.86
N HIS A 236 -19.34 -6.23 44.73
CA HIS A 236 -19.14 -7.58 45.25
C HIS A 236 -18.12 -8.41 44.47
N VAL A 237 -18.07 -8.26 43.14
CA VAL A 237 -17.19 -9.06 42.28
C VAL A 237 -15.82 -8.40 42.09
N TYR A 238 -15.79 -7.07 41.91
CA TYR A 238 -14.57 -6.34 41.53
C TYR A 238 -14.08 -5.35 42.59
N ALA A 239 -14.74 -5.29 43.75
CA ALA A 239 -14.41 -4.40 44.86
C ALA A 239 -14.46 -2.89 44.51
N PHE A 240 -15.33 -2.48 43.57
CA PHE A 240 -15.61 -1.05 43.36
C PHE A 240 -16.15 -0.37 44.62
N SER A 241 -15.90 0.93 44.76
CA SER A 241 -16.58 1.74 45.78
C SER A 241 -18.10 1.69 45.57
N PRO A 242 -18.91 1.46 46.62
CA PRO A 242 -20.38 1.50 46.50
C PRO A 242 -20.90 2.91 46.14
N ASP A 243 -20.10 3.95 46.42
CA ASP A 243 -20.40 5.33 46.04
C ASP A 243 -19.87 5.72 44.65
N CYS A 244 -19.31 4.78 43.88
CA CYS A 244 -18.76 5.07 42.56
C CYS A 244 -19.89 5.57 41.64
N ALA A 245 -19.79 6.81 41.17
CA ALA A 245 -20.78 7.41 40.29
C ALA A 245 -20.63 6.90 38.85
N VAL A 246 -21.72 6.44 38.23
CA VAL A 246 -21.73 6.13 36.80
C VAL A 246 -22.05 7.41 36.03
N ILE A 247 -21.17 7.79 35.13
CA ILE A 247 -21.35 8.92 34.19
C ILE A 247 -21.65 8.31 32.82
N PRO A 248 -22.66 8.82 32.07
CA PRO A 248 -23.02 8.31 30.76
C PRO A 248 -21.82 8.13 29.85
N PHE A 249 -21.70 6.94 29.26
CA PHE A 249 -20.76 6.68 28.19
C PHE A 249 -21.25 7.37 26.91
N THR A 250 -20.31 7.76 26.05
CA THR A 250 -20.60 8.46 24.79
C THR A 250 -19.99 7.74 23.59
N GLY A 251 -20.18 8.30 22.40
CA GLY A 251 -19.53 7.83 21.18
C GLY A 251 -18.01 8.02 21.23
N ASP A 252 -17.26 7.18 20.53
CA ASP A 252 -15.81 7.28 20.41
C ASP A 252 -15.33 8.64 19.88
N ASN A 253 -15.94 9.15 18.80
CA ASN A 253 -15.53 10.43 18.20
C ASN A 253 -15.71 11.62 19.17
N PRO A 254 -16.86 11.80 19.86
CA PRO A 254 -17.01 12.81 20.91
C PRO A 254 -15.98 12.68 22.05
N SER A 255 -15.67 11.45 22.48
CA SER A 255 -14.72 11.20 23.56
C SER A 255 -13.29 11.57 23.17
N CYS A 256 -12.87 11.24 21.95
CA CYS A 256 -11.56 11.63 21.42
C CYS A 256 -11.38 13.14 21.35
N LEU A 257 -12.44 13.91 21.03
CA LEU A 257 -12.37 15.36 20.90
C LEU A 257 -12.20 16.09 22.25
N ALA A 258 -12.85 15.59 23.30
CA ALA A 258 -12.74 16.13 24.66
C ALA A 258 -11.35 15.88 25.24
N GLU A 259 -10.83 14.66 25.10
CA GLU A 259 -9.48 14.31 25.56
C GLU A 259 -8.41 15.05 24.75
N PHE A 260 -8.57 15.17 23.43
CA PHE A 260 -7.68 15.97 22.59
C PHE A 260 -7.60 17.43 23.06
N SER A 261 -8.74 18.04 23.39
CA SER A 261 -8.79 19.42 23.89
C SER A 261 -8.13 19.56 25.26
N ARG A 262 -8.31 18.56 26.14
CA ARG A 262 -7.65 18.51 27.45
C ARG A 262 -6.13 18.38 27.32
N LEU A 263 -5.65 17.47 26.46
CA LEU A 263 -4.23 17.27 26.18
C LEU A 263 -3.57 18.54 25.61
N MET A 264 -4.26 19.23 24.68
CA MET A 264 -3.81 20.53 24.16
C MET A 264 -3.61 21.60 25.25
N GLN A 265 -4.43 21.57 26.31
CA GLN A 265 -4.36 22.55 27.40
C GLN A 265 -3.27 22.25 28.44
N LEU A 266 -2.79 20.99 28.51
CA LEU A 266 -1.73 20.59 29.43
C LEU A 266 -0.35 21.05 28.98
N SER A 267 -0.14 21.20 27.66
CA SER A 267 1.12 21.69 27.10
C SER A 267 1.03 23.20 26.77
N PRO A 268 2.05 24.00 27.14
CA PRO A 268 2.04 25.44 26.89
C PRO A 268 2.22 25.78 25.39
N PRO A 269 1.91 27.03 24.97
CA PRO A 269 2.36 27.56 23.68
C PRO A 269 3.86 27.38 23.45
N GLY A 270 4.23 26.82 22.30
CA GLY A 270 5.60 26.47 21.95
C GLY A 270 6.04 25.08 22.44
N ASN A 271 5.15 24.35 23.11
CA ASN A 271 5.30 22.93 23.48
C ASN A 271 6.61 22.61 24.21
N ASP A 272 7.08 23.52 25.07
CA ASP A 272 8.38 23.45 25.76
C ASP A 272 9.59 23.20 24.82
N GLY A 273 9.45 23.60 23.56
CA GLY A 273 10.47 23.41 22.53
C GLY A 273 10.41 22.07 21.80
N TYR A 274 9.43 21.20 22.05
CA TYR A 274 9.23 19.99 21.26
C TYR A 274 8.55 20.30 19.92
N MET A 275 9.10 19.79 18.81
CA MET A 275 8.56 19.95 17.46
C MET A 275 8.42 18.63 16.72
N GLY A 276 7.21 18.32 16.27
CA GLY A 276 6.91 17.15 15.45
C GLY A 276 6.54 17.52 14.02
N PHE A 277 6.94 16.69 13.06
CA PHE A 277 6.53 16.78 11.65
C PHE A 277 5.94 15.43 11.23
N PHE A 278 4.70 15.43 10.72
CA PHE A 278 3.88 14.22 10.58
C PHE A 278 3.51 13.96 9.11
N TYR A 279 4.46 13.45 8.32
CA TYR A 279 4.23 13.13 6.91
C TYR A 279 3.58 11.75 6.74
N LEU A 280 2.34 11.63 7.22
CA LEU A 280 1.56 10.39 7.21
C LEU A 280 1.04 10.03 5.81
N GLN A 281 0.80 11.05 4.98
CA GLN A 281 0.34 10.95 3.60
C GLN A 281 1.23 11.83 2.69
N PRO A 282 1.20 11.65 1.36
CA PRO A 282 1.91 12.53 0.46
C PRO A 282 1.45 13.97 0.65
N GLU A 283 2.36 14.84 1.05
CA GLU A 283 2.08 16.26 1.27
C GLU A 283 2.34 17.03 -0.03
N ILE A 284 1.53 18.04 -0.31
CA ILE A 284 1.68 18.87 -1.52
C ILE A 284 2.50 20.12 -1.20
N THR A 285 2.35 20.66 0.01
CA THR A 285 2.99 21.90 0.43
C THR A 285 3.57 21.74 1.83
N PRO A 286 4.84 21.30 1.95
CA PRO A 286 5.82 21.01 0.90
C PRO A 286 5.61 19.64 0.23
N VAL A 287 6.17 19.42 -0.97
CA VAL A 287 6.07 18.12 -1.67
C VAL A 287 6.90 17.08 -0.93
N VAL A 288 6.24 16.18 -0.19
CA VAL A 288 6.89 15.14 0.61
C VAL A 288 6.24 13.78 0.35
N PRO A 289 6.99 12.74 -0.07
CA PRO A 289 6.43 11.42 -0.30
C PRO A 289 6.14 10.68 1.02
N ALA A 290 5.04 9.92 1.05
CA ALA A 290 4.79 8.95 2.11
C ALA A 290 5.58 7.66 1.84
N GLU A 291 6.19 7.11 2.89
CA GLU A 291 6.97 5.86 2.81
C GLU A 291 6.09 4.61 2.62
N SER A 292 4.81 4.68 3.03
CA SER A 292 3.86 3.56 3.02
C SER A 292 2.41 4.05 2.96
N GLN A 293 1.49 3.19 2.51
CA GLN A 293 0.04 3.38 2.70
C GLN A 293 -0.43 2.94 4.11
N ASP A 294 0.39 2.20 4.86
CA ASP A 294 0.13 1.87 6.27
C ASP A 294 0.59 3.03 7.16
N GLN A 295 -0.36 3.66 7.86
CA GLN A 295 -0.14 4.81 8.74
C GLN A 295 0.83 4.51 9.90
N ARG A 296 1.03 3.23 10.27
CA ARG A 296 1.96 2.83 11.36
C ARG A 296 3.43 2.80 10.96
N LEU A 297 3.73 2.88 9.66
CA LEU A 297 5.08 2.85 9.09
C LEU A 297 5.50 4.21 8.51
N SER A 298 4.83 5.28 8.93
CA SER A 298 4.85 6.58 8.25
C SER A 298 5.82 7.61 8.88
N GLY A 299 6.06 8.70 8.16
CA GLY A 299 7.13 9.67 8.37
C GLY A 299 6.95 10.61 9.56
N LEU A 300 7.09 10.07 10.77
CA LEU A 300 7.15 10.84 12.01
C LEU A 300 8.59 11.34 12.23
N HIS A 301 8.75 12.64 12.47
CA HIS A 301 10.02 13.25 12.84
C HIS A 301 9.82 14.15 14.05
N GLY A 302 10.38 13.75 15.19
CA GLY A 302 10.32 14.51 16.44
C GLY A 302 11.67 15.14 16.78
N PHE A 303 11.64 16.35 17.32
CA PHE A 303 12.81 17.03 17.87
C PHE A 303 12.47 17.59 19.25
N ASN A 304 13.32 17.34 20.25
CA ASN A 304 13.19 17.93 21.58
C ASN A 304 13.71 19.39 21.60
N CYS A 305 13.72 20.04 22.77
CA CYS A 305 14.15 21.42 22.94
C CYS A 305 15.61 21.71 22.51
N ASP A 306 16.48 20.69 22.50
CA ASP A 306 17.89 20.78 22.11
C ASP A 306 18.15 20.44 20.62
N ASP A 307 17.11 20.37 19.80
CA ASP A 307 17.17 19.98 18.37
C ASP A 307 17.65 18.53 18.12
N ILE A 308 17.59 17.69 19.16
CA ILE A 308 17.92 16.27 19.11
C ILE A 308 16.71 15.51 18.60
N ALA A 309 16.93 14.63 17.61
CA ALA A 309 15.89 13.82 17.03
C ALA A 309 15.42 12.73 18.00
N GLU A 310 14.11 12.63 18.20
CA GLU A 310 13.46 11.67 19.10
C GLU A 310 12.28 10.99 18.41
N ASP A 311 11.92 9.81 18.91
CA ASP A 311 10.70 9.13 18.47
C ASP A 311 9.49 9.80 19.11
N VAL A 312 8.66 10.45 18.28
CA VAL A 312 7.44 11.15 18.71
C VAL A 312 6.54 10.25 19.55
N ARG A 313 6.50 8.95 19.26
CA ARG A 313 5.69 7.95 19.98
C ARG A 313 6.12 7.72 21.42
N SER A 314 7.32 8.18 21.79
CA SER A 314 7.80 8.11 23.18
C SER A 314 7.48 9.36 24.00
N TRP A 315 6.92 10.41 23.38
CA TRP A 315 6.57 11.63 24.07
C TRP A 315 5.32 11.48 24.93
N PRO A 316 5.16 12.31 25.97
CA PRO A 316 3.89 12.44 26.66
C PRO A 316 2.75 12.78 25.66
N PRO A 317 1.54 12.22 25.80
CA PRO A 317 0.44 12.44 24.85
C PRO A 317 0.11 13.92 24.63
N GLU A 318 0.20 14.75 25.67
CA GLU A 318 0.00 16.20 25.60
C GLU A 318 1.03 16.91 24.71
N VAL A 319 2.27 16.43 24.71
CA VAL A 319 3.37 16.98 23.89
C VAL A 319 3.17 16.60 22.43
N GLU A 320 2.79 15.35 22.16
CA GLU A 320 2.52 14.87 20.81
C GLU A 320 1.33 15.59 20.17
N VAL A 321 0.20 15.65 20.88
CA VAL A 321 -1.02 16.32 20.41
C VAL A 321 -0.76 17.79 20.09
N ARG A 322 -0.04 18.49 20.98
CA ARG A 322 0.34 19.89 20.77
C ARG A 322 1.23 20.06 19.53
N ALA A 323 2.22 19.19 19.37
CA ALA A 323 3.14 19.22 18.24
C ALA A 323 2.42 19.10 16.90
N ILE A 324 1.40 18.25 16.78
CA ILE A 324 0.59 18.10 15.56
C ILE A 324 -0.08 19.41 15.18
N VAL A 325 -0.76 20.05 16.13
CA VAL A 325 -1.54 21.28 15.88
C VAL A 325 -0.63 22.45 15.60
N GLU A 326 0.44 22.62 16.38
CA GLU A 326 1.41 23.70 16.18
C GLU A 326 2.12 23.55 14.83
N TRP A 327 2.51 22.33 14.43
CA TRP A 327 3.11 22.09 13.12
C TRP A 327 2.21 22.56 11.99
N GLN A 328 0.94 22.15 11.98
CA GLN A 328 0.00 22.55 10.94
C GLN A 328 -0.22 24.08 10.92
N CYS A 329 -0.38 24.70 12.09
CA CYS A 329 -0.60 26.14 12.17
C CYS A 329 0.61 26.95 11.71
N LEU A 330 1.82 26.55 12.12
CA LEU A 330 3.08 27.20 11.73
C LEU A 330 3.37 27.01 10.23
N ALA A 331 3.14 25.80 9.70
CA ALA A 331 3.27 25.53 8.26
C ALA A 331 2.32 26.42 7.43
N MET A 332 1.05 26.52 7.84
CA MET A 332 0.08 27.43 7.21
C MET A 332 0.53 28.88 7.26
N TYR A 333 0.97 29.37 8.43
CA TYR A 333 1.44 30.74 8.58
C TYR A 333 2.62 31.04 7.67
N GLN A 334 3.64 30.18 7.69
CA GLN A 334 4.84 30.33 6.86
C GLN A 334 4.49 30.32 5.37
N HIS A 335 3.58 29.43 4.94
CA HIS A 335 3.14 29.37 3.56
C HIS A 335 2.38 30.63 3.13
N VAL A 336 1.45 31.11 3.96
CA VAL A 336 0.72 32.36 3.72
C VAL A 336 1.69 33.55 3.60
N LYS A 337 2.71 33.63 4.45
CA LYS A 337 3.73 34.71 4.38
C LYS A 337 4.57 34.68 3.09
N LYS A 338 4.78 33.51 2.50
CA LYS A 338 5.45 33.36 1.20
C LYS A 338 4.56 33.87 0.05
N LEU A 339 3.24 33.68 0.15
CA LEU A 339 2.27 34.05 -0.87
C LEU A 339 1.74 35.49 -0.75
N TYR A 340 1.66 36.03 0.46
CA TYR A 340 0.98 37.30 0.75
C TYR A 340 1.81 38.16 1.71
N ARG A 341 2.13 39.39 1.27
CA ARG A 341 2.91 40.37 2.03
C ARG A 341 2.07 41.45 2.72
N GLY A 342 0.75 41.47 2.54
CA GLY A 342 -0.13 42.45 3.16
C GLY A 342 -0.50 42.10 4.61
N PRO A 343 -1.18 43.01 5.33
CA PRO A 343 -1.67 42.72 6.68
C PRO A 343 -2.80 41.70 6.62
N VAL A 344 -2.66 40.60 7.37
CA VAL A 344 -3.77 39.70 7.66
C VAL A 344 -4.50 40.28 8.87
N HIS A 345 -5.80 40.54 8.74
CA HIS A 345 -6.60 41.14 9.82
C HIS A 345 -7.44 40.13 10.60
N ARG A 346 -7.76 38.99 9.97
CA ARG A 346 -8.57 37.92 10.54
C ARG A 346 -8.32 36.62 9.80
N VAL A 347 -8.57 35.50 10.46
CA VAL A 347 -8.65 34.18 9.85
C VAL A 347 -10.09 33.70 9.92
N VAL A 348 -10.59 33.09 8.86
CA VAL A 348 -11.92 32.50 8.81
C VAL A 348 -11.76 31.00 8.60
N VAL A 349 -12.34 30.20 9.49
CA VAL A 349 -12.26 28.73 9.47
C VAL A 349 -13.65 28.15 9.22
N GLY A 350 -13.71 27.09 8.41
CA GLY A 350 -14.91 26.31 8.19
C GLY A 350 -14.61 24.81 8.24
N GLY A 351 -15.65 23.98 8.19
CA GLY A 351 -15.53 22.52 8.23
C GLY A 351 -15.56 21.94 9.65
N GLY A 352 -15.59 20.61 9.75
CA GLY A 352 -15.84 19.89 11.01
C GLY A 352 -14.81 20.15 12.13
N ALA A 353 -13.57 20.52 11.81
CA ALA A 353 -12.58 20.86 12.83
C ALA A 353 -12.83 22.21 13.52
N SER A 354 -13.68 23.07 12.94
CA SER A 354 -13.97 24.42 13.45
C SER A 354 -14.79 24.44 14.76
N VAL A 355 -15.25 23.29 15.24
CA VAL A 355 -15.85 23.16 16.59
C VAL A 355 -14.82 23.06 17.71
N ASN A 356 -13.56 22.70 17.42
CA ASN A 356 -12.53 22.55 18.47
C ASN A 356 -11.88 23.91 18.79
N THR A 357 -12.21 24.48 19.95
CA THR A 357 -11.69 25.78 20.38
C THR A 357 -10.17 25.79 20.54
N SER A 358 -9.56 24.71 21.03
CA SER A 358 -8.10 24.64 21.26
C SER A 358 -7.28 24.73 19.97
N ILE A 359 -7.81 24.16 18.88
CA ILE A 359 -7.20 24.31 17.54
C ILE A 359 -7.34 25.76 17.06
N LEU A 360 -8.53 26.35 17.21
CA LEU A 360 -8.78 27.74 16.82
C LEU A 360 -7.94 28.75 17.62
N ASP A 361 -7.75 28.51 18.91
CA ASP A 361 -6.90 29.31 19.79
C ASP A 361 -5.45 29.24 19.32
N THR A 362 -4.94 28.03 19.06
CA THR A 362 -3.58 27.84 18.50
C THR A 362 -3.42 28.59 17.18
N LEU A 363 -4.38 28.45 16.28
CA LEU A 363 -4.36 29.14 14.99
C LEU A 363 -4.38 30.66 15.16
N SER A 364 -5.20 31.17 16.07
CA SER A 364 -5.29 32.60 16.41
C SER A 364 -3.97 33.12 16.98
N HIS A 365 -3.35 32.38 17.90
CA HIS A 365 -2.06 32.71 18.47
C HIS A 365 -0.94 32.72 17.43
N VAL A 366 -0.87 31.70 16.58
CA VAL A 366 0.16 31.61 15.53
C VAL A 366 0.03 32.76 14.53
N PHE A 367 -1.18 33.05 14.05
CA PHE A 367 -1.39 34.14 13.09
C PHE A 367 -1.38 35.54 13.72
N GLY A 368 -1.58 35.66 15.03
CA GLY A 368 -1.65 36.93 15.75
C GLY A 368 -2.93 37.73 15.45
N VAL A 369 -4.00 37.06 15.03
CA VAL A 369 -5.26 37.69 14.59
C VAL A 369 -6.48 36.91 15.10
N PRO A 370 -7.65 37.56 15.24
CA PRO A 370 -8.88 36.88 15.61
C PRO A 370 -9.31 35.85 14.57
N VAL A 371 -9.85 34.73 15.05
CA VAL A 371 -10.37 33.64 14.24
C VAL A 371 -11.90 33.63 14.30
N PHE A 372 -12.52 33.61 13.14
CA PHE A 372 -13.96 33.59 12.97
C PHE A 372 -14.43 32.31 12.32
N VAL A 373 -15.67 31.93 12.60
CA VAL A 373 -16.42 30.91 11.86
C VAL A 373 -17.72 31.52 11.35
N GLU A 374 -18.33 30.89 10.36
CA GLU A 374 -19.68 31.28 9.91
C GLU A 374 -20.69 30.94 11.03
N ALA A 375 -21.56 31.89 11.38
CA ALA A 375 -22.39 31.81 12.59
C ALA A 375 -23.42 30.67 12.57
N ASN A 376 -23.89 30.25 11.39
CA ASN A 376 -24.89 29.20 11.24
C ASN A 376 -24.32 27.78 11.21
N GLY A 377 -22.98 27.62 11.16
CA GLY A 377 -22.26 26.39 11.49
C GLY A 377 -22.53 25.16 10.59
N VAL A 378 -23.41 25.25 9.59
CA VAL A 378 -23.87 24.11 8.79
C VAL A 378 -23.76 24.40 7.29
N ASN A 379 -23.06 23.53 6.55
CA ASN A 379 -22.89 23.53 5.09
C ASN A 379 -22.33 24.84 4.49
N THR A 380 -21.18 25.30 4.97
CA THR A 380 -20.46 26.49 4.43
C THR A 380 -20.24 26.43 2.91
N ALA A 381 -20.05 25.24 2.35
CA ALA A 381 -19.95 25.03 0.90
C ALA A 381 -21.28 25.32 0.16
N ALA A 382 -22.42 24.87 0.72
CA ALA A 382 -23.74 25.15 0.15
C ALA A 382 -24.09 26.63 0.26
N LEU A 383 -23.77 27.27 1.40
CA LEU A 383 -23.89 28.71 1.56
C LEU A 383 -23.05 29.47 0.53
N GLY A 384 -21.79 29.08 0.34
CA GLY A 384 -20.93 29.65 -0.71
C GLY A 384 -21.53 29.50 -2.11
N GLY A 385 -22.19 28.36 -2.40
CA GLY A 385 -22.94 28.14 -3.63
C GLY A 385 -24.11 29.12 -3.79
N ALA A 386 -24.94 29.28 -2.76
CA ALA A 386 -26.08 30.20 -2.77
C ALA A 386 -25.67 31.67 -2.93
N LEU A 387 -24.62 32.10 -2.21
CA LEU A 387 -24.09 33.47 -2.31
C LEU A 387 -23.51 33.77 -3.70
N ARG A 388 -22.87 32.79 -4.33
CA ARG A 388 -22.38 32.92 -5.71
C ARG A 388 -23.54 33.01 -6.71
N ALA A 389 -24.63 32.27 -6.50
CA ALA A 389 -25.82 32.36 -7.34
C ALA A 389 -26.46 33.75 -7.25
N GLN A 390 -26.61 34.28 -6.03
CA GLN A 390 -27.10 35.64 -5.79
C GLN A 390 -26.20 36.70 -6.46
N HIS A 391 -24.88 36.58 -6.29
CA HIS A 391 -23.92 37.50 -6.93
C HIS A 391 -23.98 37.45 -8.46
N GLY A 392 -24.16 36.26 -9.03
CA GLY A 392 -24.37 36.08 -10.47
C GLY A 392 -25.62 36.80 -10.99
N LEU A 393 -26.73 36.73 -10.24
CA LEU A 393 -27.97 37.46 -10.55
C LEU A 393 -27.75 38.97 -10.50
N ASP A 394 -27.09 39.46 -9.45
CA ASP A 394 -26.77 40.88 -9.26
C ASP A 394 -25.87 41.46 -10.35
N CYS A 395 -24.90 40.67 -10.83
CA CYS A 395 -24.05 41.05 -11.95
C CYS A 395 -24.83 41.08 -13.26
N SER A 396 -25.74 40.11 -13.46
CA SER A 396 -26.58 40.00 -14.64
C SER A 396 -27.53 41.18 -14.77
N GLN A 397 -28.24 41.54 -13.69
CA GLN A 397 -29.19 42.66 -13.67
C GLN A 397 -28.53 44.01 -13.94
N ARG A 398 -27.28 44.19 -13.51
CA ARG A 398 -26.54 45.45 -13.68
C ARG A 398 -25.64 45.46 -14.92
N HIS A 399 -25.65 44.36 -15.70
CA HIS A 399 -24.81 44.14 -16.88
C HIS A 399 -23.33 44.44 -16.65
N LYS A 400 -22.85 44.24 -15.42
CA LYS A 400 -21.45 44.45 -15.02
C LYS A 400 -21.14 43.65 -13.78
N VAL A 401 -19.87 43.28 -13.61
CA VAL A 401 -19.41 42.63 -12.39
C VAL A 401 -19.55 43.63 -11.23
N VAL A 402 -20.38 43.28 -10.24
CA VAL A 402 -20.47 44.03 -8.98
C VAL A 402 -19.54 43.43 -7.93
N ALA A 403 -19.17 44.23 -6.93
CA ALA A 403 -18.36 43.75 -5.82
C ALA A 403 -19.09 42.63 -5.06
N PHE A 404 -18.39 41.53 -4.80
CA PHE A 404 -18.92 40.42 -4.01
C PHE A 404 -18.81 40.76 -2.52
N ALA A 405 -19.91 41.23 -1.93
CA ALA A 405 -20.00 41.61 -0.53
C ALA A 405 -21.22 40.96 0.13
N PRO A 406 -21.19 39.63 0.36
CA PRO A 406 -22.31 38.93 0.96
C PRO A 406 -22.48 39.33 2.43
N GLY A 407 -23.74 39.49 2.87
CA GLY A 407 -24.09 39.73 4.27
C GLY A 407 -23.94 38.48 5.11
N ILE A 408 -22.70 38.04 5.34
CA ILE A 408 -22.39 36.87 6.17
C ILE A 408 -22.17 37.33 7.61
N GLU A 409 -22.86 36.68 8.54
CA GLU A 409 -22.61 36.84 9.96
C GLU A 409 -21.43 35.97 10.40
N TRP A 410 -20.40 36.63 10.92
CA TRP A 410 -19.18 35.99 11.38
C TRP A 410 -19.18 35.91 12.91
N ALA A 411 -19.11 34.71 13.45
CA ALA A 411 -18.97 34.48 14.88
C ALA A 411 -17.49 34.44 15.27
N LEU A 412 -17.07 35.31 16.19
CA LEU A 412 -15.74 35.26 16.79
C LEU A 412 -15.60 33.99 17.65
N LYS A 413 -14.57 33.19 17.42
CA LYS A 413 -14.34 31.94 18.16
C LYS A 413 -13.04 31.90 18.94
N ALA A 414 -11.99 32.56 18.46
CA ALA A 414 -10.74 32.69 19.19
C ALA A 414 -10.15 34.09 19.00
N SER A 415 -9.50 34.59 20.05
CA SER A 415 -8.81 35.88 20.07
C SER A 415 -7.33 35.67 20.37
N PRO A 416 -6.43 36.42 19.73
CA PRO A 416 -5.01 36.15 19.84
C PRO A 416 -4.46 36.59 21.21
N SER A 417 -3.79 35.69 21.92
CA SER A 417 -2.82 36.03 22.94
C SER A 417 -1.52 36.51 22.30
N MET A 418 -1.16 37.78 22.52
CA MET A 418 0.08 38.37 21.98
C MET A 418 1.34 37.74 22.58
N SER A 419 1.31 37.34 23.85
CA SER A 419 2.44 36.63 24.46
C SER A 419 2.65 35.25 23.83
N ALA A 420 1.57 34.53 23.51
CA ALA A 420 1.68 33.27 22.78
C ALA A 420 2.14 33.48 21.33
N HIS A 421 1.68 34.56 20.67
CA HIS A 421 2.15 34.92 19.34
C HIS A 421 3.66 35.17 19.32
N GLU A 422 4.20 35.89 20.30
CA GLU A 422 5.64 36.13 20.44
C GLU A 422 6.43 34.82 20.57
N VAL A 423 5.92 33.85 21.33
CA VAL A 423 6.52 32.51 21.43
C VAL A 423 6.57 31.83 20.06
N TYR A 424 5.48 31.83 19.29
CA TYR A 424 5.47 31.25 17.95
C TYR A 424 6.38 31.98 16.97
N MET A 425 6.46 33.31 17.04
CA MET A 425 7.36 34.07 16.19
C MET A 425 8.83 33.78 16.51
N ALA A 426 9.18 33.59 17.77
CA ALA A 426 10.52 33.15 18.18
C ALA A 426 10.82 31.71 17.74
N MET A 427 9.80 30.86 17.66
CA MET A 427 9.89 29.46 17.24
C MET A 427 10.10 29.28 15.73
N LEU A 428 9.60 30.21 14.90
CA LEU A 428 9.61 30.09 13.44
C LEU A 428 10.99 29.79 12.82
N PRO A 429 12.08 30.53 13.11
CA PRO A 429 13.39 30.23 12.51
C PRO A 429 13.89 28.82 12.82
N ARG A 430 13.51 28.27 13.98
CA ARG A 430 13.85 26.91 14.40
C ARG A 430 12.97 25.89 13.67
N PHE A 431 11.68 26.17 13.58
CA PHE A 431 10.72 25.38 12.81
C PHE A 431 11.18 25.19 11.35
N GLU A 432 11.56 26.26 10.65
CA GLU A 432 12.00 26.18 9.24
C GLU A 432 13.22 25.26 9.03
N ARG A 433 14.20 25.33 9.95
CA ARG A 433 15.39 24.48 9.88
C ARG A 433 15.07 23.02 10.15
N LEU A 434 14.24 22.74 11.16
CA LEU A 434 13.89 21.38 11.54
C LEU A 434 12.95 20.74 10.52
N GLU A 435 12.04 21.52 9.92
CA GLU A 435 11.19 21.07 8.82
C GLU A 435 12.04 20.64 7.62
N ALA A 436 13.03 21.44 7.24
CA ALA A 436 13.96 21.08 6.16
C ALA A 436 14.74 19.78 6.46
N ARG A 437 15.16 19.57 7.72
CA ARG A 437 15.81 18.32 8.16
C ARG A 437 14.86 17.12 8.09
N ALA A 438 13.63 17.28 8.54
CA ALA A 438 12.60 16.24 8.50
C ALA A 438 12.28 15.83 7.05
N ILE A 439 12.07 16.81 6.17
CA ILE A 439 11.84 16.57 4.74
C ILE A 439 13.02 15.83 4.10
N ALA A 440 14.25 16.29 4.34
CA ALA A 440 15.44 15.65 3.78
C ALA A 440 15.57 14.19 4.24
N SER A 441 15.37 13.94 5.53
CA SER A 441 15.38 12.58 6.10
C SER A 441 14.28 11.71 5.49
N GLN A 442 13.06 12.24 5.33
CA GLN A 442 11.94 11.54 4.73
C GLN A 442 12.20 11.13 3.27
N VAL A 443 12.72 12.07 2.47
CA VAL A 443 13.08 11.82 1.07
C VAL A 443 14.21 10.80 0.96
N GLU A 444 15.21 10.86 1.83
CA GLU A 444 16.30 9.89 1.86
C GLU A 444 15.80 8.48 2.19
N ARG A 445 14.96 8.34 3.23
CA ARG A 445 14.36 7.05 3.60
C ARG A 445 13.49 6.48 2.50
N TYR A 446 12.62 7.29 1.90
CA TYR A 446 11.82 6.90 0.73
C TYR A 446 12.71 6.37 -0.40
N ASN A 447 13.75 7.12 -0.78
CA ASN A 447 14.68 6.71 -1.84
C ASN A 447 15.49 5.45 -1.48
N ALA A 448 15.85 5.26 -0.22
CA ALA A 448 16.54 4.05 0.25
C ALA A 448 15.63 2.81 0.19
N LEU A 449 14.36 2.94 0.55
CA LEU A 449 13.36 1.87 0.44
C LEU A 449 13.12 1.50 -1.03
N GLN A 450 12.96 2.50 -1.91
CA GLN A 450 12.84 2.27 -3.36
C GLN A 450 14.03 1.47 -3.92
N ARG A 451 15.26 1.82 -3.51
CA ARG A 451 16.48 1.09 -3.90
C ARG A 451 16.53 -0.36 -3.38
N LYS A 452 15.91 -0.66 -2.24
CA LYS A 452 15.83 -2.03 -1.68
C LYS A 452 14.80 -2.93 -2.37
N ILE A 453 13.81 -2.36 -3.06
CA ILE A 453 12.76 -3.13 -3.75
C ILE A 453 13.30 -3.85 -4.99
N VAL A 454 14.20 -3.21 -5.74
CA VAL A 454 14.82 -3.77 -6.97
C VAL A 454 15.46 -5.16 -6.75
N PRO A 455 16.38 -5.36 -5.77
CA PRO A 455 16.98 -6.67 -5.54
C PRO A 455 16.01 -7.70 -4.94
N LEU A 456 14.95 -7.28 -4.23
CA LEU A 456 13.92 -8.19 -3.69
C LEU A 456 13.00 -8.74 -4.79
N LEU A 457 12.66 -7.91 -5.78
CA LEU A 457 11.93 -8.33 -6.98
C LEU A 457 12.74 -9.34 -7.79
N GLN A 458 14.06 -9.15 -7.88
CA GLN A 458 14.97 -10.07 -8.56
C GLN A 458 15.08 -11.43 -7.84
N LYS A 459 15.22 -11.44 -6.51
CA LYS A 459 15.20 -12.69 -5.72
C LYS A 459 13.90 -13.49 -5.86
N LYS A 460 12.75 -12.82 -6.03
CA LYS A 460 11.45 -13.46 -6.23
C LYS A 460 11.32 -14.05 -7.64
N GLN A 461 11.90 -13.40 -8.65
CA GLN A 461 12.05 -13.97 -9.99
C GLN A 461 12.99 -15.19 -10.00
N ASP A 462 14.12 -15.13 -9.28
CA ASP A 462 15.08 -16.24 -9.19
C ASP A 462 14.51 -17.49 -8.47
N ALA A 463 13.50 -17.32 -7.62
CA ALA A 463 12.81 -18.41 -6.92
C ALA A 463 11.72 -19.11 -7.75
N SER A 464 11.37 -18.58 -8.93
CA SER A 464 10.35 -19.15 -9.82
C SER A 464 10.99 -20.05 -10.88
N PRO A 465 10.62 -21.34 -11.02
CA PRO A 465 11.32 -22.30 -11.89
C PRO A 465 11.26 -22.01 -13.40
N GLU A 466 10.41 -21.08 -13.87
CA GLU A 466 9.95 -21.07 -15.25
C GLU A 466 10.60 -20.05 -16.21
N LYS A 467 11.52 -19.17 -15.81
CA LYS A 467 12.10 -18.21 -16.78
C LYS A 467 13.60 -17.99 -16.58
N LYS A 468 14.41 -18.87 -17.18
CA LYS A 468 15.88 -18.73 -17.26
C LYS A 468 16.37 -17.83 -18.40
N GLU A 469 15.51 -17.44 -19.34
CA GLU A 469 15.93 -16.76 -20.58
C GLU A 469 16.08 -15.23 -20.48
N ASP A 470 15.59 -14.57 -19.43
CA ASP A 470 15.51 -13.09 -19.36
C ASP A 470 16.30 -12.51 -18.18
N ARG A 471 17.56 -12.93 -18.03
CA ARG A 471 18.49 -12.39 -17.02
C ARG A 471 19.08 -11.06 -17.48
N LEU A 472 18.35 -9.98 -17.24
CA LEU A 472 18.81 -8.61 -17.45
C LEU A 472 19.72 -8.12 -16.31
N SER A 473 20.60 -7.16 -16.60
CA SER A 473 21.51 -6.59 -15.61
C SER A 473 20.74 -5.77 -14.54
N LEU A 474 21.34 -5.61 -13.36
CA LEU A 474 20.75 -4.83 -12.26
C LEU A 474 20.37 -3.39 -12.67
N VAL A 475 21.18 -2.78 -13.56
CA VAL A 475 20.97 -1.43 -14.07
C VAL A 475 19.76 -1.37 -15.02
N GLU A 476 19.55 -2.41 -15.83
CA GLU A 476 18.40 -2.48 -16.74
C GLU A 476 17.09 -2.78 -15.99
N ASN A 477 17.15 -3.61 -14.95
CA ASN A 477 16.01 -3.87 -14.07
C ASN A 477 15.64 -2.63 -13.24
N GLU A 478 16.62 -1.86 -12.78
CA GLU A 478 16.41 -0.58 -12.12
C GLU A 478 15.71 0.41 -13.05
N LYS A 479 16.20 0.56 -14.29
CA LYS A 479 15.56 1.41 -15.30
C LYS A 479 14.12 0.99 -15.58
N ARG A 480 13.88 -0.32 -15.79
CA ARG A 480 12.54 -0.87 -16.06
C ARG A 480 11.59 -0.71 -14.88
N TYR A 481 12.08 -0.80 -13.65
CA TYR A 481 11.31 -0.54 -12.43
C TYR A 481 10.85 0.92 -12.39
N TYR A 482 11.76 1.87 -12.60
CA TYR A 482 11.42 3.29 -12.62
C TYR A 482 10.49 3.66 -13.78
N ASP A 483 10.69 3.09 -14.98
CA ASP A 483 9.80 3.28 -16.13
C ASP A 483 8.38 2.72 -15.84
N CYS A 484 8.29 1.56 -15.19
CA CYS A 484 7.01 0.99 -14.76
C CYS A 484 6.33 1.86 -13.70
N LEU A 485 7.08 2.36 -12.72
CA LEU A 485 6.57 3.21 -11.65
C LEU A 485 6.04 4.54 -12.22
N LYS A 486 6.73 5.10 -13.22
CA LYS A 486 6.28 6.25 -13.99
C LYS A 486 4.97 5.95 -14.73
N SER A 487 4.87 4.81 -15.42
CA SER A 487 3.65 4.38 -16.11
C SER A 487 2.46 4.21 -15.15
N VAL A 488 2.69 3.61 -13.97
CA VAL A 488 1.66 3.49 -12.92
C VAL A 488 1.23 4.85 -12.40
N HIS A 489 2.17 5.78 -12.22
CA HIS A 489 1.84 7.15 -11.79
C HIS A 489 1.03 7.89 -12.86
N GLU A 490 1.39 7.76 -14.13
CA GLU A 490 0.64 8.34 -15.25
C GLU A 490 -0.78 7.76 -15.33
N ALA A 491 -0.93 6.45 -15.18
CA ALA A 491 -2.23 5.78 -15.14
C ALA A 491 -3.09 6.24 -13.94
N ARG A 492 -2.49 6.42 -12.75
CA ARG A 492 -3.19 6.97 -11.57
C ARG A 492 -3.61 8.43 -11.78
N ALA A 493 -2.77 9.24 -12.40
CA ALA A 493 -3.11 10.63 -12.71
C ALA A 493 -4.26 10.70 -13.73
N GLN A 494 -4.26 9.84 -14.75
CA GLN A 494 -5.36 9.71 -15.70
C GLN A 494 -6.65 9.27 -15.02
N LEU A 495 -6.58 8.28 -14.11
CA LEU A 495 -7.73 7.82 -13.33
C LEU A 495 -8.34 8.95 -12.50
N LEU A 496 -7.51 9.70 -11.77
CA LEU A 496 -7.96 10.83 -10.96
C LEU A 496 -8.62 11.92 -11.82
N THR A 497 -8.03 12.21 -12.98
CA THR A 497 -8.58 13.20 -13.92
C THR A 497 -9.93 12.74 -14.45
N ALA A 498 -10.06 11.46 -14.80
CA ALA A 498 -11.31 10.87 -15.25
C ALA A 498 -12.39 10.89 -14.14
N GLN A 499 -12.05 10.51 -12.91
CA GLN A 499 -12.96 10.61 -11.76
C GLN A 499 -13.47 12.04 -11.59
N THR A 500 -12.57 13.02 -11.60
CA THR A 500 -12.96 14.44 -11.44
C THR A 500 -13.88 14.92 -12.57
N GLN A 501 -13.65 14.44 -13.81
CA GLN A 501 -14.53 14.73 -14.94
C GLN A 501 -15.91 14.09 -14.78
N TYR A 502 -15.98 12.83 -14.36
CA TYR A 502 -17.25 12.13 -14.13
C TYR A 502 -18.03 12.75 -12.97
N ASP A 503 -17.35 13.15 -11.89
CA ASP A 503 -17.99 13.84 -10.76
C ASP A 503 -18.59 15.18 -11.19
N LYS A 504 -17.88 15.92 -12.06
CA LYS A 504 -18.40 17.16 -12.63
C LYS A 504 -19.65 16.92 -13.49
N ILE A 505 -19.62 15.89 -14.34
CA ILE A 505 -20.77 15.51 -15.17
C ILE A 505 -21.95 15.07 -14.29
N ALA A 506 -21.69 14.28 -13.24
CA ALA A 506 -22.71 13.83 -12.30
C ALA A 506 -23.37 15.02 -11.58
N MET A 507 -22.58 15.99 -11.10
CA MET A 507 -23.09 17.22 -10.50
C MET A 507 -23.94 18.05 -11.47
N GLU A 508 -23.51 18.17 -12.73
CA GLU A 508 -24.26 18.91 -13.75
C GLU A 508 -25.59 18.23 -14.09
N LEU A 509 -25.59 16.90 -14.20
CA LEU A 509 -26.80 16.10 -14.41
C LEU A 509 -27.76 16.21 -13.21
N GLN A 510 -27.23 16.17 -11.99
CA GLN A 510 -28.03 16.34 -10.77
C GLN A 510 -28.67 17.73 -10.72
N SER A 511 -27.90 18.79 -10.99
CA SER A 511 -28.45 20.15 -11.02
C SER A 511 -29.56 20.31 -12.07
N ARG A 512 -29.41 19.69 -13.24
CA ARG A 512 -30.45 19.68 -14.27
C ARG A 512 -31.68 18.89 -13.84
N LEU A 513 -31.52 17.80 -13.09
CA LEU A 513 -32.63 17.03 -12.53
C LEU A 513 -33.40 17.89 -11.52
N ASP A 514 -32.71 18.49 -10.56
CA ASP A 514 -33.29 19.31 -9.50
C ASP A 514 -34.07 20.51 -10.10
N GLU A 515 -33.53 21.17 -11.13
CA GLU A 515 -34.20 22.28 -11.81
C GLU A 515 -35.49 21.83 -12.52
N LYS A 516 -35.48 20.64 -13.11
CA LYS A 516 -36.68 20.08 -13.77
C LYS A 516 -37.72 19.62 -12.77
N GLU A 517 -37.30 19.05 -11.65
CA GLU A 517 -38.17 18.61 -10.57
C GLU A 517 -38.85 19.80 -9.89
N SER A 518 -38.10 20.87 -9.58
CA SER A 518 -38.65 22.12 -9.05
C SER A 518 -39.72 22.71 -9.97
N LYS A 519 -39.44 22.80 -11.28
CA LYS A 519 -40.41 23.30 -12.27
C LYS A 519 -41.64 22.40 -12.37
N ALA A 520 -41.47 21.08 -12.28
CA ALA A 520 -42.60 20.16 -12.29
C ALA A 520 -43.49 20.34 -11.06
N ASN A 521 -42.90 20.51 -9.88
CA ASN A 521 -43.62 20.75 -8.63
C ASN A 521 -44.39 22.08 -8.66
N GLU A 522 -43.77 23.17 -9.13
CA GLU A 522 -44.45 24.47 -9.30
C GLU A 522 -45.65 24.38 -10.24
N ILE A 523 -45.50 23.69 -11.38
CA ILE A 523 -46.60 23.47 -12.34
C ILE A 523 -47.69 22.60 -11.71
N GLN A 524 -47.32 21.58 -10.93
CA GLN A 524 -48.27 20.70 -10.27
C GLN A 524 -49.06 21.44 -9.19
N GLU A 525 -48.39 22.24 -8.34
CA GLU A 525 -49.03 23.03 -7.29
C GLU A 525 -49.99 24.06 -7.88
N SER A 526 -49.54 24.82 -8.88
CA SER A 526 -50.39 25.81 -9.56
C SER A 526 -51.61 25.16 -10.25
N PHE A 527 -51.45 23.98 -10.85
CA PHE A 527 -52.56 23.23 -11.43
C PHE A 527 -53.54 22.70 -10.38
N MET A 528 -53.04 22.23 -9.23
CA MET A 528 -53.88 21.80 -8.10
C MET A 528 -54.67 22.97 -7.52
N GLU A 529 -54.04 24.14 -7.38
CA GLU A 529 -54.71 25.35 -6.91
C GLU A 529 -55.80 25.81 -7.88
N PHE A 530 -55.52 25.81 -9.19
CA PHE A 530 -56.50 26.09 -10.23
C PHE A 530 -57.70 25.13 -10.18
N LYS A 531 -57.46 23.81 -10.08
CA LYS A 531 -58.54 22.81 -9.93
C LYS A 531 -59.39 23.07 -8.68
N ARG A 532 -58.76 23.43 -7.56
CA ARG A 532 -59.44 23.74 -6.31
C ARG A 532 -60.31 24.98 -6.43
N GLU A 533 -59.85 26.01 -7.14
CA GLU A 533 -60.61 27.23 -7.40
C GLU A 533 -61.83 26.99 -8.28
N VAL A 534 -61.66 26.21 -9.36
CA VAL A 534 -62.77 25.78 -10.23
C VAL A 534 -63.78 24.95 -9.44
N ALA A 535 -63.34 24.00 -8.61
CA ALA A 535 -64.22 23.16 -7.81
C ALA A 535 -65.01 23.95 -6.75
N ARG A 536 -64.44 25.01 -6.17
CA ARG A 536 -65.14 25.92 -5.24
C ARG A 536 -66.22 26.74 -5.93
N SER A 537 -66.01 27.05 -7.20
CA SER A 537 -66.91 27.86 -8.03
C SER A 537 -68.01 27.03 -8.72
N ALA A 538 -67.91 25.70 -8.66
CA ALA A 538 -68.88 24.78 -9.25
C ALA A 538 -70.14 24.63 -8.36
N GLU A 539 -71.30 24.61 -9.00
CA GLU A 539 -72.60 24.47 -8.34
C GLU A 539 -73.28 23.14 -8.71
N ASN A 540 -74.02 22.57 -7.76
CA ASN A 540 -74.74 21.32 -7.96
C ASN A 540 -76.04 21.55 -8.73
N THR A 541 -76.19 20.91 -9.89
CA THR A 541 -77.31 21.08 -10.83
C THR A 541 -78.69 20.80 -10.23
N ARG A 542 -78.80 19.98 -9.17
CA ARG A 542 -80.08 19.67 -8.49
C ARG A 542 -80.43 20.62 -7.34
N THR A 543 -79.44 21.31 -6.77
CA THR A 543 -79.64 22.10 -5.54
C THR A 543 -79.24 23.56 -5.66
N GLY A 544 -78.54 23.94 -6.74
CA GLY A 544 -78.03 25.31 -6.97
C GLY A 544 -77.00 25.77 -5.93
N LYS A 545 -76.49 24.86 -5.09
CA LYS A 545 -75.55 25.19 -4.01
C LYS A 545 -74.11 24.81 -4.41
N PRO A 546 -73.11 25.59 -3.96
CA PRO A 546 -71.70 25.30 -4.22
C PRO A 546 -71.25 24.01 -3.52
N ILE A 547 -70.24 23.35 -4.08
CA ILE A 547 -69.70 22.09 -3.54
C ILE A 547 -69.07 22.35 -2.15
N PRO A 548 -69.43 21.58 -1.10
CA PRO A 548 -68.84 21.75 0.22
C PRO A 548 -67.33 21.50 0.23
N LYS A 549 -66.57 22.35 0.95
CA LYS A 549 -65.09 22.24 1.07
C LYS A 549 -64.61 20.84 1.50
N ARG A 550 -65.37 20.16 2.35
CA ARG A 550 -65.06 18.79 2.81
C ARG A 550 -65.10 17.76 1.68
N VAL A 551 -66.00 17.94 0.70
CA VAL A 551 -66.13 17.05 -0.46
C VAL A 551 -65.01 17.30 -1.46
N ILE A 552 -64.62 18.57 -1.66
CA ILE A 552 -63.45 18.93 -2.49
C ILE A 552 -62.18 18.29 -1.92
N ALA A 553 -61.95 18.39 -0.61
CA ALA A 553 -60.81 17.75 0.04
C ALA A 553 -60.81 16.21 -0.11
N GLN A 554 -61.99 15.56 -0.08
CA GLN A 554 -62.08 14.13 -0.35
C GLN A 554 -61.71 13.77 -1.79
N PHE A 555 -62.11 14.58 -2.77
CA PHE A 555 -61.70 14.37 -4.17
C PHE A 555 -60.21 14.60 -4.38
N GLU A 556 -59.61 15.62 -3.75
CA GLU A 556 -58.16 15.85 -3.80
C GLU A 556 -57.38 14.63 -3.26
N VAL A 557 -57.80 14.06 -2.13
CA VAL A 557 -57.17 12.85 -1.56
C VAL A 557 -57.37 11.63 -2.46
N ALA A 558 -58.55 11.45 -3.05
CA ALA A 558 -58.84 10.33 -3.95
C ALA A 558 -58.04 10.41 -5.26
N GLU A 559 -57.92 11.62 -5.83
CA GLU A 559 -57.11 11.90 -7.02
C GLU A 559 -55.63 11.65 -6.73
N MET A 560 -55.11 12.16 -5.61
CA MET A 560 -53.72 11.95 -5.21
C MET A 560 -53.38 10.46 -5.07
N LYS A 561 -54.29 9.66 -4.52
CA LYS A 561 -54.14 8.20 -4.42
C LYS A 561 -54.11 7.52 -5.81
N LYS A 562 -54.90 8.03 -6.77
CA LYS A 562 -54.92 7.52 -8.15
C LYS A 562 -53.67 7.92 -8.93
N ASP A 563 -53.18 9.14 -8.73
CA ASP A 563 -51.93 9.60 -9.33
C ASP A 563 -50.75 8.75 -8.87
N GLN A 564 -50.68 8.39 -7.58
CA GLN A 564 -49.67 7.45 -7.06
C GLN A 564 -49.76 6.06 -7.70
N GLU A 565 -50.97 5.53 -7.95
CA GLU A 565 -51.15 4.26 -8.68
C GLU A 565 -50.64 4.38 -10.12
N VAL A 566 -50.98 5.48 -10.81
CA VAL A 566 -50.54 5.75 -12.18
C VAL A 566 -49.02 5.89 -12.25
N GLU A 567 -48.40 6.58 -11.29
CA GLU A 567 -46.95 6.75 -11.22
C GLU A 567 -46.22 5.41 -11.05
N LYS A 568 -46.70 4.54 -10.14
CA LYS A 568 -46.16 3.18 -9.97
C LYS A 568 -46.22 2.37 -11.27
N VAL A 569 -47.35 2.42 -11.97
CA VAL A 569 -47.52 1.71 -13.25
C VAL A 569 -46.65 2.32 -14.35
N ARG A 570 -46.51 3.65 -14.39
CA ARG A 570 -45.63 4.37 -15.34
C ARG A 570 -44.17 4.00 -15.13
N LEU A 571 -43.69 3.99 -13.89
CA LEU A 571 -42.32 3.55 -13.56
C LEU A 571 -42.08 2.11 -14.01
N LYS A 572 -43.03 1.21 -13.74
CA LYS A 572 -42.95 -0.18 -14.20
C LYS A 572 -42.91 -0.27 -15.73
N ASN A 573 -43.70 0.53 -16.44
CA ASN A 573 -43.69 0.59 -17.90
C ASN A 573 -42.38 1.14 -18.46
N ILE A 574 -41.83 2.21 -17.87
CA ILE A 574 -40.54 2.80 -18.25
C ILE A 574 -39.41 1.78 -18.05
N ASN A 575 -39.39 1.09 -16.91
CA ASN A 575 -38.42 0.04 -16.64
C ASN A 575 -38.51 -1.10 -17.65
N LEU A 576 -39.72 -1.61 -17.92
CA LEU A 576 -39.93 -2.67 -18.91
C LEU A 576 -39.52 -2.23 -20.32
N ARG A 577 -39.84 -1.01 -20.75
CA ARG A 577 -39.41 -0.45 -22.04
C ARG A 577 -37.91 -0.25 -22.14
N THR A 578 -37.25 0.13 -21.04
CA THR A 578 -35.80 0.31 -21.00
C THR A 578 -35.09 -1.04 -21.02
N HIS A 579 -35.65 -2.03 -20.33
CA HIS A 579 -35.17 -3.40 -20.36
C HIS A 579 -35.33 -4.02 -21.75
N LEU A 580 -36.47 -3.80 -22.40
CA LEU A 580 -36.72 -4.21 -23.78
C LEU A 580 -35.70 -3.55 -24.73
N ARG A 581 -35.48 -2.23 -24.65
CA ARG A 581 -34.43 -1.55 -25.45
C ARG A 581 -33.02 -2.08 -25.18
N LYS A 582 -32.68 -2.40 -23.92
CA LYS A 582 -31.39 -3.02 -23.59
C LYS A 582 -31.26 -4.41 -24.21
N LEU A 583 -32.32 -5.22 -24.15
CA LEU A 583 -32.34 -6.56 -24.75
C LEU A 583 -32.26 -6.47 -26.28
N GLU A 584 -32.95 -5.52 -26.91
CA GLU A 584 -32.85 -5.25 -28.34
C GLU A 584 -31.45 -4.76 -28.74
N GLN A 585 -30.84 -3.86 -27.97
CA GLN A 585 -29.46 -3.43 -28.20
C GLN A 585 -28.45 -4.56 -27.99
N GLN A 586 -28.66 -5.42 -26.99
CA GLN A 586 -27.82 -6.60 -26.77
C GLN A 586 -27.98 -7.63 -27.89
N LEU A 587 -29.20 -7.81 -28.40
CA LEU A 587 -29.46 -8.65 -29.55
C LEU A 587 -28.76 -8.08 -30.79
N HIS A 588 -28.90 -6.79 -31.05
CA HIS A 588 -28.27 -6.13 -32.18
C HIS A 588 -26.74 -6.06 -32.07
N ALA A 589 -26.20 -5.87 -30.86
CA ALA A 589 -24.76 -5.95 -30.60
C ALA A 589 -24.21 -7.38 -30.68
N LYS A 590 -25.05 -8.41 -30.49
CA LYS A 590 -24.69 -9.81 -30.77
C LYS A 590 -24.76 -10.13 -32.27
N GLU A 591 -25.64 -9.47 -33.01
CA GLU A 591 -25.66 -9.52 -34.48
C GLU A 591 -24.47 -8.75 -35.08
N GLN A 592 -24.00 -7.70 -34.42
CA GLN A 592 -22.77 -6.96 -34.73
C GLN A 592 -21.58 -7.52 -33.94
N LEU A 593 -21.05 -8.67 -34.34
CA LEU A 593 -19.80 -9.19 -33.78
C LEU A 593 -18.62 -8.27 -34.14
N ALA A 594 -18.27 -7.37 -33.22
CA ALA A 594 -17.15 -6.41 -33.27
C ALA A 594 -17.20 -5.41 -34.45
N GLU A 595 -16.72 -4.19 -34.23
CA GLU A 595 -16.62 -3.17 -35.29
C GLU A 595 -15.80 -3.72 -36.47
N GLY A 596 -16.49 -4.04 -37.57
CA GLY A 596 -15.89 -4.37 -38.86
C GLY A 596 -15.92 -5.85 -39.28
N LEU A 597 -16.61 -6.76 -38.57
CA LEU A 597 -16.69 -8.17 -38.96
C LEU A 597 -18.14 -8.63 -39.16
N HIS A 598 -18.62 -8.54 -40.39
CA HIS A 598 -19.89 -9.15 -40.79
C HIS A 598 -19.75 -10.68 -40.79
N LEU A 599 -20.87 -11.41 -40.73
CA LEU A 599 -20.89 -12.88 -40.89
C LEU A 599 -20.13 -13.34 -42.16
N ILE A 600 -20.10 -12.49 -43.18
CA ILE A 600 -19.35 -12.68 -44.42
C ILE A 600 -17.83 -12.69 -44.17
N ASP A 601 -17.33 -11.79 -43.32
CA ASP A 601 -15.92 -11.71 -42.97
C ASP A 601 -15.48 -12.88 -42.08
N PHE A 602 -16.39 -13.42 -41.26
CA PHE A 602 -16.15 -14.67 -40.52
C PHE A 602 -16.00 -15.88 -41.44
N GLU A 603 -16.87 -16.02 -42.45
CA GLU A 603 -16.71 -17.06 -43.47
C GLU A 603 -15.45 -16.85 -44.32
N GLN A 604 -15.08 -15.59 -44.62
CA GLN A 604 -13.83 -15.28 -45.30
C GLN A 604 -12.59 -15.66 -44.47
N LEU A 605 -12.56 -15.31 -43.18
CA LEU A 605 -11.47 -15.69 -42.27
C LEU A 605 -11.35 -17.20 -42.09
N LYS A 606 -12.46 -17.93 -42.18
CA LYS A 606 -12.48 -19.40 -42.15
C LYS A 606 -11.85 -19.98 -43.41
N ILE A 607 -12.14 -19.41 -44.58
CA ILE A 607 -11.48 -19.79 -45.85
C ILE A 607 -9.99 -19.47 -45.79
N GLU A 608 -9.61 -18.27 -45.33
CA GLU A 608 -8.20 -17.85 -45.23
C GLU A 608 -7.42 -18.74 -44.24
N ASN A 609 -8.00 -19.09 -43.08
CA ASN A 609 -7.38 -20.03 -42.15
C ASN A 609 -7.19 -21.41 -42.76
N GLN A 610 -8.16 -21.90 -43.54
CA GLN A 610 -8.03 -23.18 -44.22
C GLN A 610 -6.88 -23.16 -45.23
N THR A 611 -6.77 -22.10 -46.04
CA THR A 611 -5.65 -21.91 -46.99
C THR A 611 -4.30 -21.76 -46.28
N LEU A 612 -4.24 -21.08 -45.14
CA LEU A 612 -3.01 -20.95 -44.36
C LEU A 612 -2.58 -22.30 -43.75
N ASN A 613 -3.52 -23.10 -43.27
CA ASN A 613 -3.23 -24.45 -42.77
C ASN A 613 -2.67 -25.35 -43.88
N GLU A 614 -3.26 -25.32 -45.08
CA GLU A 614 -2.72 -26.04 -46.24
C GLU A 614 -1.27 -25.62 -46.54
N LYS A 615 -0.96 -24.31 -46.49
CA LYS A 615 0.43 -23.82 -46.65
C LYS A 615 1.35 -24.28 -45.52
N ILE A 616 0.86 -24.35 -44.28
CA ILE A 616 1.64 -24.85 -43.15
C ILE A 616 1.98 -26.33 -43.37
N GLU A 617 1.04 -27.14 -43.84
CA GLU A 617 1.28 -28.53 -44.19
C GLU A 617 2.32 -28.67 -45.30
N GLU A 618 2.19 -27.89 -46.38
CA GLU A 618 3.18 -27.89 -47.48
C GLU A 618 4.59 -27.53 -46.97
N ARG A 619 4.70 -26.48 -46.14
CA ARG A 619 5.99 -26.07 -45.56
C ARG A 619 6.55 -27.10 -44.59
N ASN A 620 5.68 -27.78 -43.83
CA ASN A 620 6.10 -28.87 -42.96
C ASN A 620 6.65 -30.06 -43.76
N GLU A 621 6.04 -30.40 -44.91
CA GLU A 621 6.60 -31.40 -45.82
C GLU A 621 7.97 -30.99 -46.38
N GLU A 622 8.13 -29.73 -46.78
CA GLU A 622 9.44 -29.21 -47.23
C GLU A 622 10.48 -29.28 -46.11
N LEU A 623 10.11 -28.92 -44.88
CA LEU A 623 10.98 -28.99 -43.71
C LEU A 623 11.37 -30.45 -43.43
N HIS A 624 10.45 -31.40 -43.62
CA HIS A 624 10.74 -32.81 -43.51
C HIS A 624 11.73 -33.30 -44.60
N LYS A 625 11.56 -32.85 -45.85
CA LYS A 625 12.51 -33.11 -46.95
C LYS A 625 13.90 -32.55 -46.64
N LEU A 626 13.99 -31.33 -46.09
CA LEU A 626 15.25 -30.71 -45.68
C LEU A 626 15.92 -31.48 -44.54
N ARG A 627 15.17 -31.87 -43.50
CA ARG A 627 15.70 -32.71 -42.41
C ARG A 627 16.28 -34.02 -42.94
N LYS A 628 15.59 -34.68 -43.89
CA LYS A 628 16.09 -35.90 -44.52
C LYS A 628 17.41 -35.66 -45.27
N LYS A 629 17.52 -34.56 -46.03
CA LYS A 629 18.78 -34.16 -46.67
C LYS A 629 19.89 -33.93 -45.64
N THR A 630 19.62 -33.20 -44.56
CA THR A 630 20.59 -32.97 -43.49
C THR A 630 21.09 -34.27 -42.89
N THR A 631 20.21 -35.23 -42.60
CA THR A 631 20.60 -36.56 -42.09
C THR A 631 21.54 -37.28 -43.06
N THR A 632 21.25 -37.29 -44.35
CA THR A 632 22.12 -37.88 -45.37
C THR A 632 23.46 -37.16 -45.44
N THR A 633 23.48 -35.82 -45.38
CA THR A 633 24.73 -35.04 -45.38
C THR A 633 25.58 -35.35 -44.14
N VAL A 634 24.96 -35.49 -42.96
CA VAL A 634 25.66 -35.88 -41.73
C VAL A 634 26.28 -37.28 -41.87
N GLN A 635 25.57 -38.25 -42.44
CA GLN A 635 26.12 -39.59 -42.71
C GLN A 635 27.34 -39.53 -43.64
N VAL A 636 27.26 -38.77 -44.73
CA VAL A 636 28.40 -38.57 -45.65
C VAL A 636 29.57 -37.90 -44.94
N LEU A 637 29.31 -36.88 -44.12
CA LEU A 637 30.33 -36.21 -43.30
C LEU A 637 31.02 -37.19 -42.34
N THR A 638 30.27 -38.10 -41.72
CA THR A 638 30.85 -39.14 -40.85
C THR A 638 31.81 -40.03 -41.63
N HIS A 639 31.41 -40.54 -42.80
CA HIS A 639 32.30 -41.35 -43.64
C HIS A 639 33.55 -40.58 -44.09
N ILE A 640 33.43 -39.30 -44.44
CA ILE A 640 34.58 -38.46 -44.78
C ILE A 640 35.50 -38.29 -43.57
N LYS A 641 34.95 -38.09 -42.38
CA LYS A 641 35.72 -37.94 -41.13
C LYS A 641 36.48 -39.22 -40.78
N GLU A 642 35.86 -40.38 -40.91
CA GLU A 642 36.50 -41.69 -40.73
C GLU A 642 37.66 -41.87 -41.72
N LYS A 643 37.44 -41.55 -43.00
CA LYS A 643 38.48 -41.65 -44.02
C LYS A 643 39.63 -40.67 -43.78
N LEU A 644 39.32 -39.44 -43.33
CA LEU A 644 40.32 -38.45 -42.95
C LEU A 644 41.16 -38.94 -41.76
N GLN A 645 40.52 -39.56 -40.77
CA GLN A 645 41.21 -40.11 -39.61
C GLN A 645 42.13 -41.28 -40.01
N PHE A 646 41.68 -42.16 -40.91
CA PHE A 646 42.50 -43.23 -41.46
C PHE A 646 43.76 -42.67 -42.16
N VAL A 647 43.58 -41.70 -43.08
CA VAL A 647 44.69 -41.06 -43.80
C VAL A 647 45.62 -40.30 -42.84
N SER A 648 45.07 -39.72 -41.76
CA SER A 648 45.87 -39.04 -40.75
C SER A 648 46.78 -40.00 -39.99
N VAL A 649 46.28 -41.18 -39.62
CA VAL A 649 47.08 -42.24 -38.98
C VAL A 649 48.16 -42.76 -39.93
N GLU A 650 47.84 -42.98 -41.20
CA GLU A 650 48.82 -43.39 -42.22
C GLU A 650 49.93 -42.33 -42.37
N ASN A 651 49.58 -41.04 -42.40
CA ASN A 651 50.54 -39.95 -42.41
C ASN A 651 51.43 -39.92 -41.16
N GLN A 652 50.89 -40.25 -39.98
CA GLN A 652 51.68 -40.34 -38.75
C GLN A 652 52.67 -41.51 -38.81
N ASN A 653 52.28 -42.65 -39.37
CA ASN A 653 53.18 -43.78 -39.57
C ASN A 653 54.30 -43.44 -40.55
N LEU A 654 53.97 -42.84 -41.69
CA LEU A 654 54.98 -42.38 -42.66
C LEU A 654 55.95 -41.35 -42.04
N LYS A 655 55.46 -40.47 -41.17
CA LYS A 655 56.34 -39.55 -40.41
C LYS A 655 57.28 -40.27 -39.45
N LYS A 656 56.85 -41.36 -38.83
CA LYS A 656 57.73 -42.19 -37.99
C LYS A 656 58.78 -42.89 -38.82
N GLU A 657 58.40 -43.51 -39.93
CA GLU A 657 59.35 -44.14 -40.86
C GLU A 657 60.39 -43.13 -41.37
N LEU A 658 59.97 -41.90 -41.68
CA LEU A 658 60.88 -40.83 -42.09
C LEU A 658 61.88 -40.46 -40.98
N ALA A 659 61.41 -40.39 -39.73
CA ALA A 659 62.27 -40.10 -38.58
C ALA A 659 63.29 -41.22 -38.30
N GLU A 660 62.87 -42.49 -38.42
CA GLU A 660 63.78 -43.64 -38.31
C GLU A 660 64.84 -43.60 -39.41
N LEU A 661 64.43 -43.29 -40.65
CA LEU A 661 65.34 -43.17 -41.79
C LEU A 661 66.35 -42.03 -41.60
N ASP A 662 65.92 -40.89 -41.04
CA ASP A 662 66.80 -39.76 -40.71
C ASP A 662 67.81 -40.13 -39.60
N GLU A 663 67.39 -40.92 -38.60
CA GLU A 663 68.28 -41.42 -37.55
C GLU A 663 69.35 -42.35 -38.14
N ASP A 664 68.95 -43.28 -39.00
CA ASP A 664 69.87 -44.18 -39.70
C ASP A 664 70.82 -43.42 -40.63
N LEU A 665 70.32 -42.39 -41.33
CA LEU A 665 71.15 -41.52 -42.16
C LEU A 665 72.18 -40.77 -41.32
N THR A 666 71.81 -40.35 -40.11
CA THR A 666 72.70 -39.70 -39.15
C THR A 666 73.78 -40.68 -38.65
N LYS A 667 73.41 -41.91 -38.25
CA LYS A 667 74.36 -42.97 -37.88
C LYS A 667 75.35 -43.28 -39.00
N ASN A 668 74.87 -43.34 -40.24
CA ASN A 668 75.71 -43.56 -41.41
C ASN A 668 76.67 -42.39 -41.66
N ARG A 669 76.22 -41.14 -41.46
CA ARG A 669 77.08 -39.95 -41.54
C ARG A 669 78.18 -39.95 -40.48
N ASP A 670 77.87 -40.36 -39.25
CA ASP A 670 78.85 -40.47 -38.17
C ASP A 670 79.89 -41.55 -38.45
N THR A 671 79.43 -42.71 -38.94
CA THR A 671 80.29 -43.81 -39.37
C THR A 671 81.24 -43.37 -40.48
N LEU A 672 80.72 -42.65 -41.48
CA LEU A 672 81.53 -42.07 -42.55
C LEU A 672 82.56 -41.07 -42.02
N THR A 673 82.18 -40.23 -41.06
CA THR A 673 83.07 -39.24 -40.45
C THR A 673 84.19 -39.92 -39.66
N LYS A 674 83.88 -40.99 -38.92
CA LYS A 674 84.87 -41.81 -38.21
C LYS A 674 85.85 -42.47 -39.19
N LYS A 675 85.34 -43.07 -40.27
CA LYS A 675 86.17 -43.64 -41.34
C LYS A 675 87.05 -42.60 -42.04
N LYS A 676 86.55 -41.38 -42.25
CA LYS A 676 87.37 -40.27 -42.77
C LYS A 676 88.50 -39.89 -41.81
N LYS A 677 88.23 -39.79 -40.50
CA LYS A 677 89.28 -39.55 -39.49
C LYS A 677 90.33 -40.66 -39.45
N GLU A 678 89.92 -41.92 -39.51
CA GLU A 678 90.84 -43.07 -39.60
C GLU A 678 91.73 -42.95 -40.84
N ARG A 679 91.13 -42.70 -42.01
CA ARG A 679 91.86 -42.49 -43.27
C ARG A 679 92.86 -41.33 -43.18
N ASP A 680 92.44 -40.19 -42.63
CA ASP A 680 93.29 -39.00 -42.52
C ASP A 680 94.43 -39.24 -41.50
N GLY A 681 94.17 -39.97 -40.42
CA GLY A 681 95.19 -40.45 -39.50
C GLY A 681 96.24 -41.34 -40.18
N VAL A 682 95.80 -42.32 -40.98
CA VAL A 682 96.69 -43.17 -41.79
C VAL A 682 97.49 -42.33 -42.80
N ARG A 683 96.87 -41.29 -43.39
CA ARG A 683 97.57 -40.39 -44.32
C ARG A 683 98.65 -39.56 -43.62
N LEU A 684 98.37 -39.11 -42.40
CA LEU A 684 99.33 -38.37 -41.56
C LEU A 684 100.49 -39.26 -41.11
N THR A 685 100.24 -40.51 -40.72
CA THR A 685 101.31 -41.47 -40.42
C THR A 685 102.10 -41.81 -41.67
N GLN A 686 101.47 -41.97 -42.84
CA GLN A 686 102.15 -42.14 -44.12
C GLN A 686 103.04 -40.93 -44.46
N GLN A 687 102.58 -39.69 -44.20
CA GLN A 687 103.41 -38.50 -44.37
C GLN A 687 104.58 -38.46 -43.37
N LYS A 688 104.38 -38.82 -42.10
CA LYS A 688 105.47 -38.92 -41.11
C LYS A 688 106.49 -39.99 -41.51
N MET A 689 106.05 -41.14 -42.00
CA MET A 689 106.92 -42.20 -42.53
C MET A 689 107.70 -41.71 -43.77
N LYS A 690 107.06 -40.93 -44.67
CA LYS A 690 107.75 -40.26 -45.78
C LYS A 690 108.75 -39.19 -45.34
N HIS A 691 108.52 -38.49 -44.23
CA HIS A 691 109.47 -37.51 -43.68
C HIS A 691 110.62 -38.16 -42.89
N GLN A 692 110.39 -39.32 -42.26
CA GLN A 692 111.44 -40.15 -41.64
C GLN A 692 112.32 -40.86 -42.68
N GLN A 693 111.83 -41.07 -43.91
CA GLN A 693 112.61 -41.49 -45.07
C GLN A 693 113.22 -40.29 -45.81
N GLY A 694 114.14 -39.59 -45.15
CA GLY A 694 114.81 -38.38 -45.66
C GLY A 694 115.76 -38.55 -46.85
N PHE A 695 115.93 -39.76 -47.41
CA PHE A 695 116.88 -40.01 -48.52
C PHE A 695 116.38 -40.97 -49.61
N GLY A 696 115.19 -41.56 -49.48
CA GLY A 696 114.72 -42.65 -50.35
C GLY A 696 114.18 -42.27 -51.73
N ASN A 697 114.08 -40.97 -52.05
CA ASN A 697 113.48 -40.49 -53.30
C ASN A 697 114.48 -39.77 -54.24
N SER A 698 115.79 -39.77 -53.94
CA SER A 698 116.84 -39.22 -54.82
C SER A 698 117.88 -40.29 -55.18
N GLN A 699 117.90 -40.70 -56.45
CA GLN A 699 118.80 -41.73 -56.98
C GLN A 699 120.30 -41.38 -56.80
N LEU A 700 120.64 -40.09 -56.83
CA LEU A 700 122.01 -39.59 -56.66
C LEU A 700 122.57 -39.84 -55.24
N LEU A 701 121.71 -39.75 -54.22
CA LEU A 701 122.10 -39.97 -52.82
C LEU A 701 122.17 -41.47 -52.45
N MET A 702 121.41 -42.33 -53.12
CA MET A 702 121.59 -43.78 -52.96
C MET A 702 122.92 -44.27 -53.53
N GLN A 703 123.37 -43.73 -54.67
CA GLN A 703 124.68 -44.09 -55.24
C GLN A 703 125.86 -43.67 -54.34
N ASP A 704 125.78 -42.51 -53.68
CA ASP A 704 126.82 -42.06 -52.73
C ASP A 704 126.84 -42.90 -51.44
N TYR A 705 125.66 -43.34 -50.97
CA TYR A 705 125.54 -44.26 -49.84
C TYR A 705 126.12 -45.65 -50.16
N GLU A 706 125.85 -46.20 -51.35
CA GLU A 706 126.44 -47.47 -51.79
C GLU A 706 127.96 -47.39 -51.88
N LYS A 707 128.50 -46.27 -52.40
CA LYS A 707 129.95 -46.05 -52.46
C LYS A 707 130.58 -46.03 -51.06
N ARG A 708 129.98 -45.30 -50.10
CA ARG A 708 130.45 -45.28 -48.70
C ARG A 708 130.33 -46.63 -47.99
N LYS A 709 129.32 -47.43 -48.32
CA LYS A 709 129.16 -48.78 -47.75
C LYS A 709 130.30 -49.71 -48.17
N ILE A 710 130.68 -49.68 -49.45
CA ILE A 710 131.82 -50.45 -49.98
C ILE A 710 133.12 -50.03 -49.28
N ASP A 711 133.35 -48.73 -49.08
CA ASP A 711 134.54 -48.23 -48.36
C ASP A 711 134.59 -48.73 -46.90
N ILE A 712 133.45 -48.78 -46.20
CA ILE A 712 133.36 -49.25 -44.81
C ILE A 712 133.64 -50.76 -44.70
N GLU A 713 133.14 -51.58 -45.63
CA GLU A 713 133.41 -53.03 -45.66
C GLU A 713 134.91 -53.30 -45.90
N ASP A 714 135.56 -52.54 -46.77
CA ASP A 714 137.00 -52.66 -47.03
C ASP A 714 137.84 -52.28 -45.78
N TYR A 715 137.44 -51.24 -45.05
CA TYR A 715 138.08 -50.88 -43.77
C TYR A 715 137.82 -51.91 -42.66
N GLN A 716 136.64 -52.53 -42.59
CA GLN A 716 136.36 -53.60 -41.62
C GLN A 716 137.17 -54.87 -41.92
N GLY A 717 137.39 -55.22 -43.20
CA GLY A 717 138.29 -56.30 -43.62
C GLY A 717 139.73 -56.07 -43.18
N ARG A 718 140.26 -54.84 -43.34
CA ARG A 718 141.59 -54.46 -42.84
C ARG A 718 141.71 -54.52 -41.31
N LEU A 719 140.66 -54.11 -40.60
CA LEU A 719 140.62 -54.18 -39.13
C LEU A 719 140.64 -55.63 -38.63
N ALA A 720 139.94 -56.54 -39.30
CA ALA A 720 139.93 -57.96 -38.97
C ALA A 720 141.28 -58.64 -39.24
N GLN A 721 141.94 -58.34 -40.37
CA GLN A 721 143.29 -58.82 -40.66
C GLN A 721 144.32 -58.35 -39.62
N LEU A 722 144.23 -57.09 -39.18
CA LEU A 722 145.11 -56.55 -38.13
C LEU A 722 144.84 -57.20 -36.76
N LYS A 723 143.57 -57.48 -36.42
CA LYS A 723 143.23 -58.22 -35.19
C LYS A 723 143.70 -59.69 -35.23
N GLN A 724 143.61 -60.38 -36.36
CA GLN A 724 144.16 -61.73 -36.53
C GLN A 724 145.69 -61.74 -36.45
N ARG A 725 146.37 -60.71 -36.97
CA ARG A 725 147.83 -60.58 -36.89
C ARG A 725 148.30 -60.31 -35.45
N LEU A 726 147.54 -59.54 -34.68
CA LEU A 726 147.81 -59.28 -33.26
C LEU A 726 147.56 -60.52 -32.39
N ALA A 727 146.52 -61.32 -32.69
CA ALA A 727 146.29 -62.61 -32.03
C ALA A 727 147.37 -63.66 -32.34
N TYR A 728 147.91 -63.69 -33.57
CA TYR A 728 148.99 -64.60 -33.97
C TYR A 728 150.35 -64.26 -33.33
N LEU A 729 150.61 -62.98 -33.03
CA LEU A 729 151.88 -62.53 -32.44
C LEU A 729 151.91 -62.55 -30.90
N THR A 730 150.75 -62.61 -30.21
CA THR A 730 150.67 -62.43 -28.74
C THR A 730 150.61 -63.73 -27.92
N LYS A 731 150.74 -64.92 -28.51
CA LYS A 731 150.78 -66.19 -27.72
C LYS A 731 151.78 -67.25 -28.20
N LYS A 732 152.70 -66.87 -29.08
CA LYS A 732 153.95 -67.61 -29.35
C LYS A 732 154.99 -67.19 -28.29
N THR A 733 154.90 -67.81 -27.10
CA THR A 733 156.00 -67.94 -26.12
C THR A 733 156.49 -66.60 -25.49
N PRO A 734 157.20 -66.56 -24.33
CA PRO A 734 158.14 -67.55 -23.84
C PRO A 734 158.01 -68.00 -22.37
N GLN A 735 158.82 -69.02 -22.06
CA GLN A 735 158.97 -69.73 -20.80
C GLN A 735 159.16 -68.84 -19.57
N ALA A 736 158.66 -69.39 -18.47
CA ALA A 736 158.76 -68.94 -17.09
C ALA A 736 160.20 -68.64 -16.66
N SER A 737 160.36 -67.67 -15.76
CA SER A 737 161.39 -67.72 -14.73
C SER A 737 160.81 -68.35 -13.46
N GLU A 738 161.55 -69.04 -12.60
CA GLU A 738 162.41 -70.25 -12.77
C GLU A 738 163.03 -70.49 -11.40
N ALA A 739 162.49 -71.40 -10.57
CA ALA A 739 163.08 -72.09 -9.37
C ALA A 739 163.22 -71.47 -7.93
N ASN A 740 162.34 -70.67 -7.32
CA ASN A 740 161.15 -70.03 -7.83
C ASN A 740 161.48 -69.00 -8.90
N SER A 741 162.72 -68.56 -9.13
CA SER A 741 163.92 -68.23 -8.34
C SER A 741 164.58 -67.11 -9.09
N VAL A 742 165.19 -66.25 -8.27
CA VAL A 742 166.20 -65.23 -8.49
C VAL A 742 165.87 -64.20 -9.57
#